data_AF-A0A523FZ14-F1
#
_entry.id   AF-A0A523FZ14-F1
#
_cell.length_a   1.000
_cell.length_b   1.000
_cell.length_c   1.000
_cell.angle_alpha   90.00
_cell.angle_beta   90.00
_cell.angle_gamma   90.00
#
_symmetry.space_group_name_H-M   'P 1'
#
loop_
_entity.id
_entity.type
_entity.pdbx_description
1 polymer ?
#
loop_
_entity_poly.entity_id
_entity_poly.type
_entity_poly.pdbx_seq_one_letter_code
_entity_poly.pdbx_strand_id
1 'polypeptide(L)'
;MTVENKSAIQSEFERHGADGTDGKNSHRYPRLLVFDLTHIGGGTATGELKQALFGGWPYDRYLQFYGTGSLGIGLARLDRRLNDGRPISTSAARQISIEFDPEVILYRPVPDNAVLHDLAMSVIDELAAPLMTWIVDDWPTRLLADQPTQAKSLENDLKHLLRQSQACLSVCDAMSQAFEARYGVAFRAFANAVNPEDWRDAQQAGDLPDRPFVIRYAGGLADNMTRESVLDVARAVEDLADKFPITLEINTQPHWFDQAKNHLSKLKNTRVSIKSLTPNDYRAWLRGGDAVLIAYNFDRRSMDYARYSMANKMPECLASGAVVLVVGPKGVATVDYLDALECTQLVDEPSPEKLKAAIRELKADPNRRRNMAAAAQKVAFEKHNLKTVSGQFRRTVVEAVTDRPVGDRSSLLCRPFTFDDHASMNESLFVWQIATLKSRANRAIMVDVGAHHGSSLSFFVEGGWRVYGFEPDPVNRQKLIKRYGQYDNLEILSNAVSDVECEEVDFFSSDVSSGISSLKPFHSSHKISGVVTTTTLNRFLQEHELDHIDFLKIDVEGFEMDVMRGLDFMRVMPDYVLVEYENGKTVPRGYTSHDLAEFLAGRNYQVFVSEWHPITQYGKRHNWRCLKLYPCDIPEASWGNLIAVKTELSDGEALDALGEALNKADYVRRKKHQIFDAEEFEQTLESILKKDRSGGAIRKAVNFYKRLSGHSDSSDSVLPYLYTRIATDIERRNTTLFQLGQFVMWSLRLMRRNMAWVATFVLLAVIAPAIVAVSSLGDAYRPWPTLVSGGALLGLVIALVLGFTTTRLDRKVKQPIKRGA
;
A
#
# COMPACT_ATOMS: atom_id res chain seq x y z
N MET A 1 29.72 -16.37 -12.52
CA MET A 1 28.63 -17.31 -12.19
C MET A 1 27.91 -17.69 -13.47
N THR A 2 27.63 -18.98 -13.62
CA THR A 2 27.36 -19.70 -14.87
C THR A 2 25.97 -19.44 -15.46
N VAL A 3 25.88 -19.75 -16.77
CA VAL A 3 24.73 -19.64 -17.68
C VAL A 3 23.48 -20.43 -17.24
N GLU A 4 23.51 -21.13 -16.10
CA GLU A 4 22.43 -22.01 -15.64
C GLU A 4 21.26 -21.29 -14.94
N ASN A 5 21.44 -20.08 -14.38
CA ASN A 5 20.36 -19.41 -13.62
C ASN A 5 19.31 -18.65 -14.45
N LYS A 6 19.54 -18.41 -15.75
CA LYS A 6 18.49 -17.84 -16.62
C LYS A 6 17.47 -18.88 -17.11
N SER A 7 17.80 -20.17 -17.06
CA SER A 7 16.92 -21.24 -17.56
C SER A 7 15.83 -21.67 -16.57
N ALA A 8 16.04 -21.44 -15.26
CA ALA A 8 15.08 -21.84 -14.23
C ALA A 8 13.85 -20.91 -14.18
N ILE A 9 14.03 -19.60 -14.38
CA ILE A 9 12.93 -18.62 -14.35
C ILE A 9 12.14 -18.63 -15.66
N GLN A 10 12.79 -18.95 -16.79
CA GLN A 10 12.13 -18.96 -18.10
C GLN A 10 11.42 -20.29 -18.41
N SER A 11 11.89 -21.42 -17.87
CA SER A 11 11.32 -22.74 -18.18
C SER A 11 10.10 -23.16 -17.33
N GLU A 12 9.75 -22.38 -16.31
CA GLU A 12 8.45 -22.49 -15.60
C GLU A 12 7.33 -21.72 -16.32
N PHE A 13 7.64 -20.68 -17.09
CA PHE A 13 6.66 -19.92 -17.88
C PHE A 13 6.15 -20.66 -19.12
N GLU A 14 6.94 -21.56 -19.71
CA GLU A 14 6.63 -22.15 -21.02
C GLU A 14 6.03 -23.58 -20.96
N ARG A 15 6.02 -24.26 -19.80
CA ARG A 15 5.72 -25.71 -19.76
C ARG A 15 4.31 -26.15 -19.35
N HIS A 16 3.35 -25.25 -19.10
CA HIS A 16 2.01 -25.67 -18.63
C HIS A 16 0.82 -25.05 -19.39
N GLY A 17 0.99 -24.65 -20.65
CA GLY A 17 -0.10 -24.19 -21.52
C GLY A 17 -1.04 -25.28 -22.07
N ALA A 18 -1.11 -26.47 -21.47
CA ALA A 18 -1.83 -27.62 -22.02
C ALA A 18 -2.53 -28.47 -20.94
N ASP A 19 -3.43 -27.88 -20.17
CA ASP A 19 -4.75 -28.47 -19.86
C ASP A 19 -5.52 -27.57 -18.88
N GLY A 20 -6.64 -27.05 -19.35
CA GLY A 20 -7.49 -26.12 -18.60
C GLY A 20 -8.27 -25.26 -19.56
N THR A 21 -9.40 -25.78 -20.02
CA THR A 21 -10.35 -25.12 -20.92
C THR A 21 -10.78 -23.74 -20.39
N ASP A 22 -10.11 -22.65 -20.79
CA ASP A 22 -10.68 -21.28 -20.78
C ASP A 22 -9.88 -20.20 -21.57
N GLY A 23 -8.93 -20.61 -22.41
CA GLY A 23 -8.11 -19.67 -23.22
C GLY A 23 -8.89 -18.78 -24.21
N LYS A 24 -10.19 -19.02 -24.44
CA LYS A 24 -11.01 -18.21 -25.37
C LYS A 24 -11.71 -17.01 -24.71
N ASN A 25 -11.64 -16.82 -23.39
CA ASN A 25 -12.31 -15.72 -22.67
C ASN A 25 -11.45 -14.96 -21.64
N SER A 26 -10.15 -15.26 -21.51
CA SER A 26 -9.25 -14.65 -20.51
C SER A 26 -9.12 -13.13 -20.63
N HIS A 27 -9.27 -12.57 -21.84
CA HIS A 27 -9.28 -11.13 -22.08
C HIS A 27 -10.44 -10.38 -21.40
N ARG A 28 -11.48 -11.07 -20.93
CA ARG A 28 -12.64 -10.44 -20.24
C ARG A 28 -12.47 -10.27 -18.72
N TYR A 29 -11.34 -10.69 -18.15
CA TYR A 29 -11.05 -10.53 -16.72
C TYR A 29 -9.83 -9.63 -16.56
N PRO A 30 -9.89 -8.54 -15.78
CA PRO A 30 -8.71 -7.72 -15.55
C PRO A 30 -7.69 -8.47 -14.67
N ARG A 31 -6.39 -8.17 -14.85
CA ARG A 31 -5.33 -8.60 -13.91
C ARG A 31 -5.59 -7.96 -12.56
N LEU A 32 -6.04 -8.76 -11.61
CA LEU A 32 -6.43 -8.33 -10.27
C LEU A 32 -5.34 -8.69 -9.27
N LEU A 33 -4.77 -7.66 -8.64
CA LEU A 33 -3.84 -7.80 -7.52
C LEU A 33 -4.58 -7.56 -6.20
N VAL A 34 -4.51 -8.51 -5.27
CA VAL A 34 -5.21 -8.47 -3.99
C VAL A 34 -4.22 -8.39 -2.83
N PHE A 35 -4.41 -7.40 -1.96
CA PHE A 35 -3.73 -7.33 -0.66
C PHE A 35 -4.75 -7.61 0.45
N ASP A 36 -4.54 -8.68 1.22
CA ASP A 36 -5.46 -9.00 2.33
C ASP A 36 -4.84 -9.93 3.37
N LEU A 37 -4.99 -9.62 4.65
CA LEU A 37 -4.54 -10.48 5.76
C LEU A 37 -4.96 -11.96 5.62
N THR A 38 -6.14 -12.26 5.08
CA THR A 38 -6.73 -13.61 5.00
C THR A 38 -6.51 -14.26 3.64
N HIS A 39 -5.94 -15.47 3.65
CA HIS A 39 -5.76 -16.33 2.48
C HIS A 39 -7.12 -16.72 1.87
N ILE A 40 -7.22 -16.66 0.53
CA ILE A 40 -8.41 -17.10 -0.21
C ILE A 40 -8.67 -18.60 0.00
N GLY A 41 -9.88 -18.98 0.40
CA GLY A 41 -10.21 -20.38 0.74
C GLY A 41 -9.42 -20.95 1.92
N GLY A 42 -8.85 -20.08 2.77
CA GLY A 42 -8.07 -20.49 3.95
C GLY A 42 -8.93 -20.94 5.15
N GLY A 43 -10.23 -21.23 4.97
CA GLY A 43 -11.13 -21.66 6.04
C GLY A 43 -11.60 -20.56 7.00
N THR A 44 -11.22 -19.31 6.75
CA THR A 44 -11.74 -18.13 7.47
C THR A 44 -12.99 -17.60 6.76
N ALA A 45 -13.89 -16.94 7.49
CA ALA A 45 -15.10 -16.35 6.90
C ALA A 45 -14.78 -15.46 5.68
N THR A 46 -13.81 -14.55 5.82
CA THR A 46 -13.36 -13.67 4.73
C THR A 46 -12.67 -14.46 3.62
N GLY A 47 -11.91 -15.50 3.94
CA GLY A 47 -11.28 -16.38 2.95
C GLY A 47 -12.31 -17.11 2.08
N GLU A 48 -13.38 -17.64 2.69
CA GLU A 48 -14.47 -18.33 1.98
C GLU A 48 -15.31 -17.37 1.14
N LEU A 49 -15.62 -16.18 1.68
CA LEU A 49 -16.26 -15.10 0.92
C LEU A 49 -15.49 -14.80 -0.37
N LYS A 50 -14.16 -14.65 -0.27
CA LYS A 50 -13.31 -14.44 -1.44
C LYS A 50 -13.31 -15.63 -2.39
N GLN A 51 -13.20 -16.85 -1.88
CA GLN A 51 -13.25 -18.05 -2.71
C GLN A 51 -14.55 -18.12 -3.51
N ALA A 52 -15.67 -17.72 -2.91
CA ALA A 52 -16.96 -17.63 -3.58
C ALA A 52 -16.96 -16.53 -4.67
N LEU A 53 -16.54 -15.30 -4.36
CA LEU A 53 -16.61 -14.19 -5.31
C LEU A 53 -15.58 -14.25 -6.45
N PHE A 54 -14.35 -14.70 -6.16
CA PHE A 54 -13.29 -14.86 -7.15
C PHE A 54 -13.29 -16.24 -7.82
N GLY A 55 -14.21 -17.14 -7.43
CA GLY A 55 -14.35 -18.45 -8.04
C GLY A 55 -14.56 -18.33 -9.56
N GLY A 56 -13.59 -18.83 -10.34
CA GLY A 56 -13.60 -18.75 -11.80
C GLY A 56 -12.81 -17.57 -12.40
N TRP A 57 -12.04 -16.81 -11.60
CA TRP A 57 -11.05 -15.88 -12.15
C TRP A 57 -9.89 -16.67 -12.79
N PRO A 58 -9.38 -16.29 -13.99
CA PRO A 58 -8.24 -16.96 -14.60
C PRO A 58 -6.99 -16.90 -13.70
N TYR A 59 -6.26 -18.01 -13.62
CA TYR A 59 -5.13 -18.16 -12.68
C TYR A 59 -3.96 -17.21 -12.97
N ASP A 60 -3.78 -16.84 -14.23
CA ASP A 60 -2.78 -15.89 -14.73
C ASP A 60 -3.21 -14.43 -14.57
N ARG A 61 -4.48 -14.20 -14.22
CA ARG A 61 -5.10 -12.88 -14.05
C ARG A 61 -5.45 -12.56 -12.59
N TYR A 62 -5.08 -13.43 -11.63
CA TYR A 62 -5.29 -13.22 -10.20
C TYR A 62 -4.00 -13.44 -9.41
N LEU A 63 -3.65 -12.48 -8.56
CA LEU A 63 -2.53 -12.56 -7.64
C LEU A 63 -2.95 -12.03 -6.27
N GLN A 64 -2.59 -12.73 -5.19
CA GLN A 64 -2.86 -12.29 -3.83
C GLN A 64 -1.62 -12.31 -2.95
N PHE A 65 -1.38 -11.21 -2.23
CA PHE A 65 -0.51 -11.18 -1.05
C PHE A 65 -1.35 -11.24 0.22
N TYR A 66 -0.95 -12.11 1.16
CA TYR A 66 -1.67 -12.31 2.41
C TYR A 66 -0.78 -12.34 3.64
N GLY A 67 -1.35 -12.18 4.83
CA GLY A 67 -0.59 -12.18 6.07
C GLY A 67 -0.25 -13.59 6.54
N THR A 68 1.03 -13.86 6.83
CA THR A 68 1.48 -15.08 7.53
C THR A 68 1.98 -14.68 8.92
N GLY A 69 1.07 -14.62 9.89
CA GLY A 69 1.36 -14.08 11.22
C GLY A 69 1.47 -12.54 11.24
N SER A 70 2.12 -12.00 12.27
CA SER A 70 2.17 -10.53 12.51
C SER A 70 3.18 -9.78 11.64
N LEU A 71 4.16 -10.48 11.03
CA LEU A 71 5.26 -9.86 10.29
C LEU A 71 5.58 -10.54 8.94
N GLY A 72 4.86 -11.61 8.59
CA GLY A 72 5.11 -12.35 7.35
C GLY A 72 4.09 -12.02 6.27
N ILE A 73 4.52 -12.16 5.01
CA ILE A 73 3.70 -12.02 3.81
C ILE A 73 3.78 -13.33 3.03
N GLY A 74 2.64 -13.93 2.72
CA GLY A 74 2.51 -15.06 1.81
C GLY A 74 2.03 -14.62 0.42
N LEU A 75 2.20 -15.49 -0.56
CA LEU A 75 1.75 -15.30 -1.94
C LEU A 75 0.80 -16.42 -2.33
N ALA A 76 -0.30 -16.06 -2.99
CA ALA A 76 -1.26 -17.02 -3.52
C ALA A 76 -1.63 -16.67 -4.96
N ARG A 77 -1.76 -17.72 -5.78
CA ARG A 77 -2.48 -17.72 -7.07
C ARG A 77 -3.61 -18.73 -6.98
N LEU A 78 -4.59 -18.66 -7.88
CA LEU A 78 -5.71 -19.61 -7.90
C LEU A 78 -5.29 -21.03 -8.32
N ASP A 79 -4.06 -21.23 -8.83
CA ASP A 79 -3.44 -22.54 -8.95
C ASP A 79 -2.91 -23.02 -7.59
N ARG A 80 -3.40 -24.18 -7.15
CA ARG A 80 -3.04 -24.86 -5.90
C ARG A 80 -1.54 -25.17 -5.74
N ARG A 81 -0.69 -24.99 -6.76
CA ARG A 81 0.73 -25.40 -6.72
C ARG A 81 1.73 -24.36 -6.21
N LEU A 82 1.38 -23.07 -6.12
CA LEU A 82 2.30 -22.01 -5.65
C LEU A 82 2.19 -21.69 -4.14
N ASN A 83 1.35 -22.42 -3.41
CA ASN A 83 1.00 -22.11 -2.04
C ASN A 83 1.82 -22.97 -1.05
N ASP A 84 3.13 -22.72 -0.96
CA ASP A 84 3.99 -23.46 -0.02
C ASP A 84 3.98 -22.89 1.41
N GLY A 85 3.22 -21.79 1.62
CA GLY A 85 3.09 -21.11 2.91
C GLY A 85 4.37 -20.42 3.38
N ARG A 86 5.40 -20.32 2.53
CA ARG A 86 6.66 -19.68 2.90
C ARG A 86 6.52 -18.16 2.81
N PRO A 87 6.97 -17.42 3.84
CA PRO A 87 7.01 -15.97 3.77
C PRO A 87 7.92 -15.51 2.64
N ILE A 88 7.48 -14.52 1.88
CA ILE A 88 8.29 -13.82 0.88
C ILE A 88 8.75 -12.46 1.44
N SER A 89 9.86 -11.93 0.92
CA SER A 89 10.32 -10.60 1.31
C SER A 89 9.44 -9.52 0.69
N THR A 90 9.38 -8.35 1.32
CA THR A 90 8.69 -7.17 0.77
C THR A 90 9.27 -6.74 -0.57
N SER A 91 10.58 -6.85 -0.75
CA SER A 91 11.26 -6.57 -2.03
C SER A 91 10.81 -7.52 -3.15
N ALA A 92 10.70 -8.81 -2.86
CA ALA A 92 10.23 -9.80 -3.82
C ALA A 92 8.74 -9.58 -4.13
N ALA A 93 7.91 -9.35 -3.11
CA ALA A 93 6.48 -9.08 -3.29
C ALA A 93 6.23 -7.85 -4.19
N ARG A 94 7.00 -6.78 -3.98
CA ARG A 94 6.96 -5.57 -4.81
C ARG A 94 7.36 -5.87 -6.26
N GLN A 95 8.47 -6.58 -6.47
CA GLN A 95 8.93 -6.96 -7.81
C GLN A 95 7.88 -7.83 -8.54
N ILE A 96 7.31 -8.82 -7.86
CA ILE A 96 6.24 -9.66 -8.40
C ILE A 96 5.00 -8.83 -8.73
N SER A 97 4.67 -7.81 -7.93
CA SER A 97 3.55 -6.90 -8.20
C SER A 97 3.77 -6.11 -9.49
N ILE A 98 4.99 -5.62 -9.73
CA ILE A 98 5.37 -4.89 -10.94
C ILE A 98 5.32 -5.82 -12.16
N GLU A 99 5.92 -7.01 -12.06
CA GLU A 99 5.92 -8.01 -13.15
C GLU A 99 4.52 -8.51 -13.49
N PHE A 100 3.62 -8.54 -12.50
CA PHE A 100 2.23 -8.90 -12.72
C PHE A 100 1.42 -7.82 -13.46
N ASP A 101 1.88 -6.56 -13.45
CA ASP A 101 1.28 -5.43 -14.16
C ASP A 101 -0.25 -5.31 -13.95
N PRO A 102 -0.74 -5.16 -12.71
CA PRO A 102 -2.17 -5.22 -12.41
C PRO A 102 -2.99 -4.14 -13.15
N GLU A 103 -4.13 -4.56 -13.68
CA GLU A 103 -5.13 -3.66 -14.25
C GLU A 103 -5.97 -3.00 -13.15
N VAL A 104 -6.04 -3.62 -11.96
CA VAL A 104 -6.75 -3.14 -10.78
C VAL A 104 -6.15 -3.75 -9.51
N ILE A 105 -6.09 -2.98 -8.43
CA ILE A 105 -5.66 -3.41 -7.10
C ILE A 105 -6.88 -3.43 -6.18
N LEU A 106 -7.07 -4.51 -5.44
CA LEU A 106 -8.03 -4.62 -4.36
C LEU A 106 -7.30 -4.71 -3.02
N TYR A 107 -7.56 -3.77 -2.12
CA TYR A 107 -6.95 -3.76 -0.81
C TYR A 107 -7.99 -3.87 0.32
N ARG A 108 -7.78 -4.83 1.25
CA ARG A 108 -8.47 -4.89 2.55
C ARG A 108 -7.54 -4.38 3.66
N PRO A 109 -7.58 -3.09 4.02
CA PRO A 109 -6.79 -2.56 5.12
C PRO A 109 -7.28 -3.12 6.46
N VAL A 110 -6.36 -3.64 7.27
CA VAL A 110 -6.56 -4.09 8.65
C VAL A 110 -5.31 -3.80 9.49
N PRO A 111 -5.43 -3.51 10.80
CA PRO A 111 -4.30 -3.10 11.64
C PRO A 111 -3.33 -4.23 12.02
N ASP A 112 -3.71 -5.48 11.77
CA ASP A 112 -3.08 -6.67 12.35
C ASP A 112 -1.74 -7.09 11.69
N ASN A 113 -1.38 -6.50 10.54
CA ASN A 113 -0.10 -6.78 9.87
C ASN A 113 0.43 -5.51 9.17
N ALA A 114 1.29 -4.78 9.90
CA ALA A 114 1.89 -3.54 9.40
C ALA A 114 2.78 -3.75 8.17
N VAL A 115 3.48 -4.88 8.08
CA VAL A 115 4.38 -5.17 6.95
C VAL A 115 3.59 -5.33 5.64
N LEU A 116 2.44 -6.02 5.70
CA LEU A 116 1.53 -6.15 4.56
C LEU A 116 0.88 -4.81 4.21
N HIS A 117 0.54 -3.99 5.21
CA HIS A 117 -0.01 -2.65 4.99
C HIS A 117 1.00 -1.75 4.29
N ASP A 118 2.24 -1.65 4.80
CA ASP A 118 3.31 -0.83 4.21
C ASP A 118 3.64 -1.27 2.78
N LEU A 119 3.65 -2.59 2.52
CA LEU A 119 3.80 -3.13 1.17
C LEU A 119 2.64 -2.71 0.26
N ALA A 120 1.39 -2.88 0.71
CA ALA A 120 0.21 -2.54 -0.07
C ALA A 120 0.21 -1.04 -0.42
N MET A 121 0.44 -0.16 0.55
CA MET A 121 0.55 1.28 0.32
C MET A 121 1.66 1.60 -0.68
N SER A 122 2.86 1.03 -0.51
CA SER A 122 3.97 1.25 -1.44
C SER A 122 3.69 0.76 -2.86
N VAL A 123 2.94 -0.34 -3.04
CA VAL A 123 2.63 -0.88 -4.37
C VAL A 123 1.49 -0.10 -5.03
N ILE A 124 0.49 0.32 -4.25
CA ILE A 124 -0.60 1.20 -4.72
C ILE A 124 -0.01 2.50 -5.26
N ASP A 125 0.87 3.14 -4.49
CA ASP A 125 1.54 4.38 -4.87
C ASP A 125 2.46 4.21 -6.08
N GLU A 126 3.15 3.07 -6.20
CA GLU A 126 4.09 2.82 -7.30
C GLU A 126 3.39 2.51 -8.62
N LEU A 127 2.35 1.68 -8.60
CA LEU A 127 1.74 1.19 -9.83
C LEU A 127 0.65 2.11 -10.37
N ALA A 128 0.07 2.97 -9.52
CA ALA A 128 -1.05 3.86 -9.88
C ALA A 128 -2.19 3.12 -10.63
N ALA A 129 -2.36 1.82 -10.34
CA ALA A 129 -3.46 1.05 -10.88
C ALA A 129 -4.77 1.42 -10.15
N PRO A 130 -5.93 1.38 -10.84
CA PRO A 130 -7.22 1.60 -10.22
C PRO A 130 -7.36 0.85 -8.91
N LEU A 131 -7.74 1.55 -7.85
CA LEU A 131 -7.86 0.99 -6.52
C LEU A 131 -9.32 0.65 -6.21
N MET A 132 -9.52 -0.49 -5.57
CA MET A 132 -10.72 -0.84 -4.85
C MET A 132 -10.36 -1.09 -3.40
N THR A 133 -11.11 -0.51 -2.47
CA THR A 133 -10.90 -0.72 -1.03
C THR A 133 -12.06 -1.53 -0.46
N TRP A 134 -11.78 -2.63 0.23
CA TRP A 134 -12.80 -3.46 0.86
C TRP A 134 -12.69 -3.43 2.38
N ILE A 135 -13.76 -3.02 3.04
CA ILE A 135 -13.90 -3.09 4.49
C ILE A 135 -14.87 -4.21 4.84
N VAL A 136 -14.50 -5.06 5.79
CA VAL A 136 -15.34 -6.22 6.18
C VAL A 136 -15.68 -6.25 7.67
N ASP A 137 -15.11 -5.35 8.46
CA ASP A 137 -15.41 -5.13 9.87
C ASP A 137 -15.13 -3.66 10.25
N ASP A 138 -15.72 -3.18 11.35
CA ASP A 138 -15.48 -1.83 11.87
C ASP A 138 -14.24 -1.81 12.78
N TRP A 139 -13.12 -2.31 12.26
CA TRP A 139 -11.82 -2.15 12.91
C TRP A 139 -11.48 -0.68 13.21
N PRO A 140 -11.88 0.36 12.45
CA PRO A 140 -11.54 1.73 12.82
C PRO A 140 -12.10 2.14 14.19
N THR A 141 -13.37 1.84 14.47
CA THR A 141 -13.97 2.12 15.77
C THR A 141 -13.33 1.30 16.89
N ARG A 142 -13.08 0.01 16.65
CA ARG A 142 -12.41 -0.86 17.63
C ARG A 142 -10.99 -0.38 17.95
N LEU A 143 -10.22 -0.07 16.92
CA LEU A 143 -8.83 0.35 17.06
C LEU A 143 -8.70 1.69 17.77
N LEU A 144 -9.65 2.61 17.57
CA LEU A 144 -9.67 3.88 18.29
C LEU A 144 -9.81 3.67 19.81
N ALA A 145 -10.58 2.67 20.24
CA ALA A 145 -10.73 2.33 21.65
C ALA A 145 -9.48 1.63 22.21
N ASP A 146 -8.90 0.69 21.45
CA ASP A 146 -7.80 -0.16 21.92
C ASP A 146 -6.42 0.54 21.82
N GLN A 147 -6.15 1.22 20.70
CA GLN A 147 -4.84 1.77 20.34
C GLN A 147 -4.96 3.14 19.62
N PRO A 148 -5.27 4.23 20.34
CA PRO A 148 -5.57 5.54 19.74
C PRO A 148 -4.47 6.11 18.83
N THR A 149 -3.20 5.86 19.15
CA THR A 149 -2.07 6.34 18.33
C THR A 149 -1.97 5.60 17.00
N GLN A 150 -2.15 4.28 17.00
CA GLN A 150 -2.18 3.48 15.77
C GLN A 150 -3.42 3.83 14.93
N ALA A 151 -4.56 4.04 15.60
CA ALA A 151 -5.80 4.44 14.96
C ALA A 151 -5.64 5.74 14.16
N LYS A 152 -5.00 6.77 14.73
CA LYS A 152 -4.79 8.04 14.04
C LYS A 152 -3.95 7.91 12.77
N SER A 153 -2.94 7.03 12.76
CA SER A 153 -2.10 6.79 11.58
C SER A 153 -2.93 6.13 10.48
N LEU A 154 -3.50 4.97 10.79
CA LEU A 154 -4.29 4.17 9.84
C LEU A 154 -5.58 4.87 9.39
N GLU A 155 -6.10 5.80 10.18
CA GLU A 155 -7.26 6.61 9.79
C GLU A 155 -6.92 7.54 8.62
N ASN A 156 -5.71 8.11 8.58
CA ASN A 156 -5.30 8.94 7.44
C ASN A 156 -5.12 8.09 6.19
N ASP A 157 -4.46 6.94 6.33
CA ASP A 157 -4.27 5.99 5.23
C ASP A 157 -5.62 5.49 4.71
N LEU A 158 -6.54 5.12 5.61
CA LEU A 158 -7.89 4.72 5.24
C LEU A 158 -8.64 5.83 4.49
N LYS A 159 -8.61 7.08 4.99
CA LYS A 159 -9.25 8.21 4.28
C LYS A 159 -8.64 8.42 2.90
N HIS A 160 -7.34 8.26 2.76
CA HIS A 160 -6.64 8.38 1.49
C HIS A 160 -7.05 7.24 0.52
N LEU A 161 -7.07 5.99 0.99
CA LEU A 161 -7.51 4.81 0.23
C LEU A 161 -8.96 4.95 -0.23
N LEU A 162 -9.88 5.35 0.66
CA LEU A 162 -11.30 5.49 0.33
C LEU A 162 -11.55 6.59 -0.72
N ARG A 163 -10.82 7.72 -0.65
CA ARG A 163 -11.00 8.84 -1.60
C ARG A 163 -10.49 8.53 -3.00
N GLN A 164 -9.44 7.73 -3.13
CA GLN A 164 -8.85 7.39 -4.42
C GLN A 164 -9.43 6.11 -5.03
N SER A 165 -10.22 5.36 -4.26
CA SER A 165 -10.79 4.09 -4.74
C SER A 165 -11.91 4.34 -5.74
N GLN A 166 -11.86 3.65 -6.88
CA GLN A 166 -12.94 3.64 -7.86
C GLN A 166 -14.17 2.88 -7.37
N ALA A 167 -13.97 1.96 -6.41
CA ALA A 167 -15.06 1.34 -5.68
C ALA A 167 -14.66 1.06 -4.23
N CYS A 168 -15.51 1.48 -3.31
CA CYS A 168 -15.44 1.10 -1.90
C CYS A 168 -16.44 -0.01 -1.63
N LEU A 169 -15.97 -1.12 -1.05
CA LEU A 169 -16.75 -2.31 -0.81
C LEU A 169 -16.97 -2.53 0.69
N SER A 170 -18.15 -3.02 1.06
CA SER A 170 -18.52 -3.42 2.42
C SER A 170 -19.06 -4.86 2.42
N VAL A 171 -19.44 -5.39 3.59
CA VAL A 171 -20.10 -6.72 3.69
C VAL A 171 -21.62 -6.67 3.81
N CYS A 172 -22.20 -5.51 4.10
CA CYS A 172 -23.65 -5.35 4.23
C CYS A 172 -24.08 -3.89 4.08
N ASP A 173 -25.35 -3.67 3.73
CA ASP A 173 -25.89 -2.33 3.52
C ASP A 173 -25.83 -1.45 4.77
N ALA A 174 -26.02 -2.04 5.96
CA ALA A 174 -25.88 -1.33 7.23
C ALA A 174 -24.45 -0.78 7.42
N MET A 175 -23.43 -1.56 7.02
CA MET A 175 -22.04 -1.08 7.02
C MET A 175 -21.84 0.00 5.97
N SER A 176 -22.35 -0.20 4.74
CA SER A 176 -22.25 0.78 3.67
C SER A 176 -22.78 2.14 4.10
N GLN A 177 -24.00 2.20 4.66
CA GLN A 177 -24.63 3.43 5.12
C GLN A 177 -23.83 4.08 6.25
N ALA A 178 -23.35 3.30 7.23
CA ALA A 178 -22.56 3.81 8.34
C ALA A 178 -21.21 4.39 7.89
N PHE A 179 -20.53 3.73 6.94
CA PHE A 179 -19.25 4.17 6.43
C PHE A 179 -19.38 5.34 5.46
N GLU A 180 -20.44 5.39 4.65
CA GLU A 180 -20.76 6.54 3.81
C GLU A 180 -21.03 7.79 4.67
N ALA A 181 -21.85 7.67 5.71
CA ALA A 181 -22.08 8.76 6.66
C ALA A 181 -20.79 9.20 7.39
N ARG A 182 -19.86 8.26 7.65
CA ARG A 182 -18.61 8.54 8.37
C ARG A 182 -17.52 9.15 7.49
N TYR A 183 -17.42 8.73 6.23
CA TYR A 183 -16.28 9.07 5.35
C TYR A 183 -16.68 9.89 4.11
N GLY A 184 -17.97 10.03 3.82
CA GLY A 184 -18.48 10.78 2.66
C GLY A 184 -18.23 10.10 1.31
N VAL A 185 -18.04 8.77 1.31
CA VAL A 185 -17.80 7.96 0.10
C VAL A 185 -18.82 6.83 0.05
N ALA A 186 -19.42 6.58 -1.11
CA ALA A 186 -20.41 5.53 -1.28
C ALA A 186 -19.78 4.13 -1.24
N PHE A 187 -20.50 3.16 -0.66
CA PHE A 187 -20.05 1.77 -0.53
C PHE A 187 -21.03 0.78 -1.18
N ARG A 188 -20.49 -0.27 -1.80
CA ARG A 188 -21.28 -1.40 -2.33
C ARG A 188 -21.09 -2.64 -1.47
N ALA A 189 -22.17 -3.25 -1.03
CA ALA A 189 -22.12 -4.43 -0.16
C ALA A 189 -21.96 -5.73 -0.95
N PHE A 190 -20.99 -6.55 -0.55
CA PHE A 190 -20.82 -7.91 -1.04
C PHE A 190 -20.67 -8.88 0.14
N ALA A 191 -21.65 -9.79 0.25
CA ALA A 191 -21.66 -10.86 1.23
C ALA A 191 -21.45 -12.22 0.54
N ASN A 192 -21.33 -13.26 1.36
CA ASN A 192 -21.21 -14.61 0.85
C ASN A 192 -22.50 -15.07 0.14
N ALA A 193 -22.39 -16.12 -0.68
CA ALA A 193 -23.48 -16.61 -1.51
C ALA A 193 -23.38 -18.13 -1.71
N VAL A 194 -24.46 -18.74 -2.20
CA VAL A 194 -24.57 -20.20 -2.45
C VAL A 194 -24.90 -20.47 -3.92
N ASN A 195 -24.38 -21.58 -4.45
CA ASN A 195 -24.82 -22.10 -5.74
C ASN A 195 -26.07 -22.96 -5.54
N PRO A 196 -27.25 -22.60 -6.10
CA PRO A 196 -28.48 -23.36 -5.88
C PRO A 196 -28.39 -24.85 -6.22
N GLU A 197 -27.61 -25.23 -7.25
CA GLU A 197 -27.45 -26.63 -7.66
C GLU A 197 -26.87 -27.50 -6.54
N ASP A 198 -26.01 -26.94 -5.69
CA ASP A 198 -25.38 -27.66 -4.58
C ASP A 198 -26.37 -28.07 -3.47
N TRP A 199 -27.62 -27.59 -3.54
CA TRP A 199 -28.67 -27.75 -2.54
C TRP A 199 -29.93 -28.46 -3.04
N ARG A 200 -30.02 -28.82 -4.33
CA ARG A 200 -31.24 -29.41 -4.94
C ARG A 200 -31.51 -30.88 -4.59
N ASP A 201 -30.47 -31.66 -4.27
CA ASP A 201 -30.54 -33.12 -4.26
C ASP A 201 -30.66 -33.77 -2.85
N ALA A 202 -31.66 -33.43 -2.03
CA ALA A 202 -32.03 -34.35 -0.94
C ALA A 202 -33.48 -34.22 -0.47
N GLN A 203 -34.04 -35.37 -0.10
CA GLN A 203 -35.22 -35.45 0.75
C GLN A 203 -34.90 -34.89 2.14
N GLN A 204 -35.73 -33.96 2.63
CA GLN A 204 -35.79 -33.62 4.04
C GLN A 204 -36.08 -34.89 4.85
N ALA A 205 -35.45 -35.01 6.03
CA ALA A 205 -35.80 -36.06 6.97
C ALA A 205 -37.28 -35.87 7.37
N GLY A 206 -38.13 -36.84 7.02
CA GLY A 206 -39.57 -36.77 7.29
C GLY A 206 -39.91 -36.48 8.75
N ASP A 207 -41.11 -35.95 8.98
CA ASP A 207 -41.65 -35.62 10.31
C ASP A 207 -42.19 -36.87 11.03
N LEU A 208 -41.32 -37.84 11.32
CA LEU A 208 -41.70 -39.03 12.09
C LEU A 208 -41.89 -38.67 13.58
N PRO A 209 -42.95 -39.16 14.26
CA PRO A 209 -43.28 -38.79 15.65
C PRO A 209 -42.15 -39.05 16.66
N ASP A 210 -41.40 -40.13 16.47
CA ASP A 210 -40.34 -40.59 17.38
C ASP A 210 -38.94 -40.06 17.03
N ARG A 211 -38.82 -39.29 15.94
CA ARG A 211 -37.54 -38.68 15.55
C ARG A 211 -37.25 -37.48 16.46
N PRO A 212 -36.04 -37.38 17.06
CA PRO A 212 -35.61 -36.17 17.74
C PRO A 212 -35.69 -34.94 16.85
N PHE A 213 -36.20 -33.84 17.40
CA PHE A 213 -36.10 -32.52 16.78
C PHE A 213 -34.63 -32.07 16.84
N VAL A 214 -33.99 -31.90 15.69
CA VAL A 214 -32.55 -31.63 15.61
C VAL A 214 -32.32 -30.16 15.28
N ILE A 215 -31.67 -29.44 16.19
CA ILE A 215 -31.17 -28.09 15.96
C ILE A 215 -29.68 -28.19 15.61
N ARG A 216 -29.24 -27.56 14.52
CA ARG A 216 -27.84 -27.60 14.06
C ARG A 216 -27.18 -26.24 14.10
N TYR A 217 -25.97 -26.18 14.66
CA TYR A 217 -25.13 -25.00 14.67
C TYR A 217 -23.76 -25.33 14.09
N ALA A 218 -23.37 -24.65 13.01
CA ALA A 218 -21.99 -24.65 12.52
C ALA A 218 -21.32 -23.31 12.78
N GLY A 219 -20.10 -23.29 13.31
CA GLY A 219 -19.29 -22.08 13.41
C GLY A 219 -18.51 -21.93 14.72
N GLY A 220 -17.87 -20.77 14.87
CA GLY A 220 -17.06 -20.45 16.04
C GLY A 220 -17.89 -20.19 17.31
N LEU A 221 -17.28 -20.39 18.48
CA LEU A 221 -17.87 -20.13 19.79
C LEU A 221 -17.10 -19.00 20.49
N ALA A 222 -17.03 -17.84 19.83
CA ALA A 222 -16.30 -16.70 20.33
C ALA A 222 -17.03 -16.04 21.51
N ASP A 223 -16.29 -15.72 22.57
CA ASP A 223 -16.81 -15.13 23.81
C ASP A 223 -17.45 -13.77 23.59
N ASN A 224 -16.88 -12.97 22.69
CA ASN A 224 -17.31 -11.64 22.30
C ASN A 224 -18.26 -11.63 21.08
N MET A 225 -18.90 -12.76 20.75
CA MET A 225 -19.80 -12.81 19.60
C MET A 225 -20.95 -13.80 19.72
N THR A 226 -20.70 -15.09 19.94
CA THR A 226 -21.72 -16.15 19.76
C THR A 226 -21.89 -17.10 20.94
N ARG A 227 -20.85 -17.26 21.78
CA ARG A 227 -20.75 -18.37 22.73
C ARG A 227 -21.91 -18.45 23.69
N GLU A 228 -22.25 -17.36 24.37
CA GLU A 228 -23.27 -17.37 25.42
C GLU A 228 -24.66 -17.68 24.87
N SER A 229 -25.01 -17.13 23.71
CA SER A 229 -26.30 -17.42 23.08
C SER A 229 -26.41 -18.87 22.59
N VAL A 230 -25.31 -19.46 22.09
CA VAL A 230 -25.31 -20.90 21.76
C VAL A 230 -25.45 -21.75 23.03
N LEU A 231 -24.83 -21.36 24.14
CA LEU A 231 -24.99 -22.04 25.43
C LEU A 231 -26.42 -21.90 25.97
N ASP A 232 -27.08 -20.76 25.77
CA ASP A 232 -28.49 -20.58 26.15
C ASP A 232 -29.42 -21.49 25.36
N VAL A 233 -29.16 -21.68 24.05
CA VAL A 233 -29.87 -22.68 23.24
C VAL A 233 -29.61 -24.09 23.76
N ALA A 234 -28.36 -24.42 24.11
CA ALA A 234 -28.02 -25.73 24.65
C ALA A 234 -28.75 -26.01 25.98
N ARG A 235 -28.83 -25.02 26.88
CA ARG A 235 -29.59 -25.10 28.13
C ARG A 235 -31.09 -25.26 27.88
N ALA A 236 -31.65 -24.48 26.95
CA ALA A 236 -33.05 -24.60 26.57
C ALA A 236 -33.39 -25.99 25.98
N VAL A 237 -32.46 -26.60 25.25
CA VAL A 237 -32.59 -27.97 24.74
C VAL A 237 -32.59 -29.00 25.86
N GLU A 238 -31.71 -28.87 26.87
CA GLU A 238 -31.76 -29.76 28.04
C GLU A 238 -33.10 -29.65 28.79
N ASP A 239 -33.59 -28.44 29.02
CA ASP A 239 -34.88 -28.20 29.69
C ASP A 239 -36.08 -28.80 28.93
N LEU A 240 -36.02 -28.81 27.60
CA LEU A 240 -37.10 -29.29 26.73
C LEU A 240 -37.02 -30.79 26.45
N ALA A 241 -35.87 -31.44 26.66
CA ALA A 241 -35.67 -32.86 26.39
C ALA A 241 -36.61 -33.79 27.16
N ASP A 242 -37.06 -33.37 28.36
CA ASP A 242 -38.05 -34.10 29.15
C ASP A 242 -39.49 -33.99 28.59
N LYS A 243 -39.73 -33.06 27.66
CA LYS A 243 -41.06 -32.81 27.07
C LYS A 243 -41.24 -33.47 25.71
N PHE A 244 -40.19 -33.52 24.91
CA PHE A 244 -40.18 -34.24 23.63
C PHE A 244 -38.73 -34.52 23.20
N PRO A 245 -38.49 -35.53 22.34
CA PRO A 245 -37.15 -35.81 21.81
C PRO A 245 -36.58 -34.59 21.07
N ILE A 246 -35.48 -34.02 21.58
CA ILE A 246 -34.77 -32.87 21.00
C ILE A 246 -33.26 -33.06 21.16
N THR A 247 -32.47 -32.52 20.22
CA THR A 247 -31.00 -32.53 20.31
C THR A 247 -30.43 -31.29 19.64
N LEU A 248 -29.40 -30.71 20.26
CA LEU A 248 -28.54 -29.69 19.64
C LEU A 248 -27.27 -30.36 19.12
N GLU A 249 -26.96 -30.18 17.84
CA GLU A 249 -25.70 -30.63 17.25
C GLU A 249 -24.84 -29.42 16.85
N ILE A 250 -23.62 -29.36 17.38
CA ILE A 250 -22.66 -28.29 17.15
C ILE A 250 -21.50 -28.84 16.32
N ASN A 251 -21.18 -28.21 15.19
CA ASN A 251 -19.94 -28.42 14.46
C ASN A 251 -19.05 -27.17 14.60
N THR A 252 -17.87 -27.32 15.20
CA THR A 252 -16.98 -26.19 15.51
C THR A 252 -15.51 -26.59 15.41
N GLN A 253 -14.59 -25.62 15.46
CA GLN A 253 -13.15 -25.90 15.40
C GLN A 253 -12.59 -26.29 16.78
N PRO A 254 -11.49 -27.08 16.85
CA PRO A 254 -10.93 -27.55 18.12
C PRO A 254 -10.70 -26.44 19.16
N HIS A 255 -10.11 -25.32 18.75
CA HIS A 255 -9.81 -24.21 19.66
C HIS A 255 -11.06 -23.55 20.27
N TRP A 256 -12.17 -23.50 19.53
CA TRP A 256 -13.46 -23.01 20.04
C TRP A 256 -14.10 -24.01 21.00
N PHE A 257 -13.99 -25.31 20.67
CA PHE A 257 -14.46 -26.36 21.55
C PHE A 257 -13.73 -26.32 22.90
N ASP A 258 -12.41 -26.19 22.90
CA ASP A 258 -11.61 -26.15 24.15
C ASP A 258 -12.06 -25.02 25.09
N GLN A 259 -12.41 -23.85 24.54
CA GLN A 259 -12.92 -22.71 25.33
C GLN A 259 -14.32 -22.95 25.92
N ALA A 260 -15.16 -23.75 25.27
CA ALA A 260 -16.55 -24.00 25.68
C ALA A 260 -16.77 -25.38 26.33
N LYS A 261 -15.76 -26.25 26.31
CA LYS A 261 -15.85 -27.67 26.69
C LYS A 261 -16.43 -27.89 28.09
N ASN A 262 -16.04 -27.06 29.07
CA ASN A 262 -16.50 -27.19 30.45
C ASN A 262 -18.01 -26.94 30.61
N HIS A 263 -18.60 -26.17 29.70
CA HIS A 263 -20.03 -25.88 29.68
C HIS A 263 -20.79 -26.93 28.85
N LEU A 264 -20.26 -27.31 27.69
CA LEU A 264 -20.93 -28.21 26.75
C LEU A 264 -20.86 -29.69 27.16
N SER A 265 -19.76 -30.14 27.78
CA SER A 265 -19.56 -31.57 28.11
C SER A 265 -20.52 -32.13 29.17
N LYS A 266 -21.21 -31.26 29.90
CA LYS A 266 -22.18 -31.64 30.95
C LYS A 266 -23.60 -31.83 30.43
N LEU A 267 -23.85 -31.46 29.18
CA LEU A 267 -25.17 -31.44 28.55
C LEU A 267 -25.41 -32.79 27.84
N LYS A 268 -26.56 -33.44 28.09
CA LYS A 268 -26.83 -34.81 27.61
C LYS A 268 -27.44 -34.82 26.21
N ASN A 269 -28.18 -33.77 25.87
CA ASN A 269 -28.91 -33.56 24.63
C ASN A 269 -28.18 -32.60 23.69
N THR A 270 -26.92 -32.28 23.98
CA THR A 270 -26.04 -31.49 23.12
C THR A 270 -24.86 -32.34 22.65
N ARG A 271 -24.67 -32.43 21.34
CA ARG A 271 -23.56 -33.17 20.70
C ARG A 271 -22.63 -32.19 20.02
N VAL A 272 -21.32 -32.33 20.25
CA VAL A 272 -20.32 -31.48 19.62
C VAL A 272 -19.39 -32.31 18.75
N SER A 273 -19.19 -31.88 17.52
CA SER A 273 -18.23 -32.43 16.56
C SER A 273 -17.17 -31.39 16.24
N ILE A 274 -15.91 -31.82 16.30
CA ILE A 274 -14.75 -31.05 15.83
C ILE A 274 -14.17 -31.61 14.51
N LYS A 275 -14.91 -32.51 13.87
CA LYS A 275 -14.51 -33.10 12.59
C LYS A 275 -14.73 -32.10 11.47
N SER A 276 -13.67 -31.85 10.69
CA SER A 276 -13.79 -31.16 9.40
C SER A 276 -14.62 -32.00 8.45
N LEU A 277 -15.77 -31.48 8.03
CA LEU A 277 -16.65 -32.12 7.05
C LEU A 277 -16.24 -31.70 5.64
N THR A 278 -16.38 -32.60 4.67
CA THR A 278 -16.29 -32.19 3.26
C THR A 278 -17.45 -31.24 2.93
N PRO A 279 -17.37 -30.38 1.91
CA PRO A 279 -18.48 -29.50 1.53
C PRO A 279 -19.80 -30.26 1.32
N ASN A 280 -19.75 -31.45 0.71
CA ASN A 280 -20.94 -32.28 0.50
C ASN A 280 -21.50 -32.84 1.81
N ASP A 281 -20.64 -33.36 2.69
CA ASP A 281 -21.06 -33.88 4.00
C ASP A 281 -21.61 -32.78 4.90
N TYR A 282 -21.01 -31.58 4.84
CA TYR A 282 -21.47 -30.40 5.57
C TYR A 282 -22.86 -29.97 5.10
N ARG A 283 -23.10 -29.89 3.79
CA ARG A 283 -24.44 -29.57 3.25
C ARG A 283 -25.47 -30.65 3.57
N ALA A 284 -25.11 -31.93 3.45
CA ALA A 284 -25.96 -33.03 3.89
C ALA A 284 -26.28 -32.96 5.40
N TRP A 285 -25.29 -32.60 6.22
CA TRP A 285 -25.47 -32.36 7.63
C TRP A 285 -26.28 -31.10 7.91
N LEU A 286 -26.21 -30.00 7.16
CA LEU A 286 -27.15 -28.89 7.40
C LEU A 286 -28.60 -29.29 7.06
N ARG A 287 -28.81 -29.94 5.92
CA ARG A 287 -30.15 -30.35 5.42
C ARG A 287 -30.90 -31.33 6.32
N GLY A 288 -30.18 -32.18 7.05
CA GLY A 288 -30.82 -33.15 7.95
C GLY A 288 -31.28 -32.58 9.30
N GLY A 289 -31.07 -31.28 9.55
CA GLY A 289 -31.58 -30.61 10.75
C GLY A 289 -33.03 -30.18 10.56
N ASP A 290 -33.81 -30.13 11.63
CA ASP A 290 -35.13 -29.51 11.62
C ASP A 290 -35.02 -27.98 11.66
N ALA A 291 -34.06 -27.49 12.44
CA ALA A 291 -33.71 -26.09 12.53
C ALA A 291 -32.21 -25.88 12.44
N VAL A 292 -31.81 -24.73 11.87
CA VAL A 292 -30.41 -24.27 11.84
C VAL A 292 -30.28 -22.97 12.63
N LEU A 293 -29.23 -22.87 13.44
CA LEU A 293 -29.05 -21.78 14.40
C LEU A 293 -28.05 -20.72 13.90
N ILE A 294 -28.52 -19.47 13.89
CA ILE A 294 -27.68 -18.26 13.83
C ILE A 294 -27.84 -17.55 15.17
N ALA A 295 -26.71 -17.29 15.85
CA ALA A 295 -26.73 -16.77 17.22
C ALA A 295 -25.72 -15.63 17.41
N TYR A 296 -26.11 -14.62 18.18
CA TYR A 296 -25.28 -13.50 18.61
C TYR A 296 -25.58 -13.14 20.07
N ASN A 297 -24.54 -12.88 20.86
CA ASN A 297 -24.66 -12.54 22.26
C ASN A 297 -25.35 -11.18 22.47
N PHE A 298 -26.11 -11.08 23.57
CA PHE A 298 -26.87 -9.89 23.98
C PHE A 298 -26.04 -8.86 24.75
N ASP A 299 -24.80 -9.20 25.14
CA ASP A 299 -23.95 -8.27 25.88
C ASP A 299 -23.42 -7.14 25.00
N ARG A 300 -23.20 -5.97 25.61
CA ARG A 300 -22.83 -4.76 24.88
C ARG A 300 -21.53 -4.91 24.08
N ARG A 301 -20.53 -5.64 24.62
CA ARG A 301 -19.23 -5.83 23.96
C ARG A 301 -19.41 -6.64 22.68
N SER A 302 -20.22 -7.70 22.71
CA SER A 302 -20.52 -8.50 21.53
C SER A 302 -21.35 -7.74 20.52
N MET A 303 -22.35 -6.95 20.96
CA MET A 303 -23.14 -6.09 20.06
C MET A 303 -22.28 -5.06 19.35
N ASP A 304 -21.37 -4.39 20.06
CA ASP A 304 -20.49 -3.39 19.46
C ASP A 304 -19.49 -4.04 18.48
N TYR A 305 -19.00 -5.24 18.77
CA TYR A 305 -18.12 -6.00 17.87
C TYR A 305 -18.85 -6.52 16.62
N ALA A 306 -20.05 -7.08 16.78
CA ALA A 306 -20.79 -7.75 15.73
C ALA A 306 -21.77 -6.84 14.96
N ARG A 307 -21.88 -5.55 15.34
CA ARG A 307 -22.89 -4.60 14.82
C ARG A 307 -23.10 -4.67 13.32
N TYR A 308 -22.01 -4.66 12.55
CA TYR A 308 -22.04 -4.69 11.09
C TYR A 308 -21.60 -6.05 10.50
N SER A 309 -21.57 -7.08 11.32
CA SER A 309 -21.22 -8.43 10.89
C SER A 309 -22.34 -9.01 10.03
N MET A 310 -21.96 -9.60 8.90
CA MET A 310 -22.82 -10.42 8.07
C MET A 310 -22.37 -11.89 8.19
N ALA A 311 -23.17 -12.74 8.82
CA ALA A 311 -22.77 -14.13 9.10
C ALA A 311 -22.47 -14.90 7.80
N ASN A 312 -21.22 -15.35 7.64
CA ASN A 312 -20.76 -16.03 6.42
C ASN A 312 -21.56 -17.29 6.05
N LYS A 313 -22.11 -17.98 7.06
CA LYS A 313 -22.93 -19.19 6.94
C LYS A 313 -24.40 -18.92 6.63
N MET A 314 -24.85 -17.66 6.73
CA MET A 314 -26.27 -17.30 6.59
C MET A 314 -26.88 -17.78 5.27
N PRO A 315 -26.23 -17.58 4.10
CA PRO A 315 -26.75 -18.11 2.84
C PRO A 315 -26.96 -19.63 2.85
N GLU A 316 -26.05 -20.37 3.49
CA GLU A 316 -26.13 -21.83 3.61
C GLU A 316 -27.24 -22.26 4.58
N CYS A 317 -27.44 -21.53 5.68
CA CYS A 317 -28.54 -21.75 6.60
C CYS A 317 -29.90 -21.54 5.90
N LEU A 318 -30.04 -20.45 5.13
CA LEU A 318 -31.25 -20.17 4.36
C LEU A 318 -31.48 -21.24 3.26
N ALA A 319 -30.42 -21.71 2.59
CA ALA A 319 -30.50 -22.71 1.53
C ALA A 319 -30.75 -24.15 2.02
N SER A 320 -30.47 -24.43 3.30
CA SER A 320 -30.48 -25.78 3.88
C SER A 320 -31.82 -26.50 3.84
N GLY A 321 -32.93 -25.78 3.67
CA GLY A 321 -34.27 -26.34 3.79
C GLY A 321 -34.66 -26.70 5.24
N ALA A 322 -33.85 -26.34 6.24
CA ALA A 322 -34.25 -26.33 7.64
C ALA A 322 -34.81 -24.94 8.02
N VAL A 323 -35.65 -24.86 9.06
CA VAL A 323 -36.11 -23.54 9.54
C VAL A 323 -34.95 -22.80 10.21
N VAL A 324 -34.78 -21.51 9.92
CA VAL A 324 -33.72 -20.71 10.55
C VAL A 324 -34.21 -20.17 11.88
N LEU A 325 -33.58 -20.63 12.98
CA LEU A 325 -33.74 -20.08 14.31
C LEU A 325 -32.66 -19.02 14.55
N VAL A 326 -33.08 -17.80 14.84
CA VAL A 326 -32.20 -16.65 15.10
C VAL A 326 -32.31 -16.28 16.57
N VAL A 327 -31.17 -16.27 17.28
CA VAL A 327 -31.10 -15.87 18.68
C VAL A 327 -30.08 -14.76 18.82
N GLY A 328 -30.52 -13.52 19.00
CA GLY A 328 -29.61 -12.40 19.17
C GLY A 328 -30.30 -11.04 19.12
N PRO A 329 -29.62 -9.98 19.56
CA PRO A 329 -30.22 -8.67 19.71
C PRO A 329 -30.44 -7.96 18.36
N LYS A 330 -31.53 -7.19 18.27
CA LYS A 330 -31.72 -6.19 17.21
C LYS A 330 -30.59 -5.15 17.24
N GLY A 331 -30.26 -4.59 16.08
CA GLY A 331 -29.11 -3.70 15.88
C GLY A 331 -27.81 -4.42 15.49
N VAL A 332 -27.84 -5.75 15.40
CA VAL A 332 -26.81 -6.54 14.70
C VAL A 332 -27.29 -6.79 13.28
N ALA A 333 -26.52 -6.37 12.27
CA ALA A 333 -26.94 -6.35 10.87
C ALA A 333 -27.47 -7.71 10.36
N THR A 334 -26.85 -8.82 10.77
CA THR A 334 -27.35 -10.17 10.42
C THR A 334 -28.73 -10.45 11.02
N VAL A 335 -28.96 -10.06 12.28
CA VAL A 335 -30.22 -10.29 12.99
C VAL A 335 -31.33 -9.45 12.36
N ASP A 336 -31.06 -8.17 12.14
CA ASP A 336 -32.03 -7.24 11.52
C ASP A 336 -32.38 -7.66 10.09
N TYR A 337 -31.39 -8.14 9.32
CA TYR A 337 -31.62 -8.68 7.98
C TYR A 337 -32.54 -9.89 8.00
N LEU A 338 -32.30 -10.85 8.91
CA LEU A 338 -33.07 -12.10 9.00
C LEU A 338 -34.48 -11.89 9.56
N ASP A 339 -34.67 -10.91 10.45
CA ASP A 339 -36.00 -10.47 10.93
C ASP A 339 -36.83 -9.93 9.76
N ALA A 340 -36.24 -9.05 8.95
CA ALA A 340 -36.90 -8.40 7.81
C ALA A 340 -37.30 -9.35 6.67
N LEU A 341 -36.80 -10.60 6.65
CA LEU A 341 -37.20 -11.59 5.64
C LEU A 341 -38.57 -12.22 5.93
N GLU A 342 -39.08 -12.11 7.16
CA GLU A 342 -40.35 -12.72 7.59
C GLU A 342 -40.43 -14.25 7.37
N CYS A 343 -39.27 -14.91 7.22
CA CYS A 343 -39.16 -16.35 6.98
C CYS A 343 -38.28 -17.06 8.02
N THR A 344 -37.99 -16.41 9.15
CA THR A 344 -37.14 -16.92 10.23
C THR A 344 -37.87 -16.88 11.58
N GLN A 345 -37.42 -17.68 12.54
CA GLN A 345 -37.92 -17.63 13.92
C GLN A 345 -36.93 -16.83 14.77
N LEU A 346 -37.29 -15.60 15.14
CA LEU A 346 -36.45 -14.71 15.93
C LEU A 346 -36.72 -14.83 17.43
N VAL A 347 -35.64 -14.78 18.22
CA VAL A 347 -35.62 -14.53 19.66
C VAL A 347 -34.64 -13.39 19.90
N ASP A 348 -35.17 -12.18 20.11
CA ASP A 348 -34.43 -10.92 20.20
C ASP A 348 -34.22 -10.40 21.62
N GLU A 349 -34.57 -11.21 22.61
CA GLU A 349 -34.35 -10.92 24.02
C GLU A 349 -33.65 -12.10 24.71
N PRO A 350 -32.77 -11.85 25.69
CA PRO A 350 -32.09 -12.89 26.48
C PRO A 350 -33.06 -13.52 27.49
N SER A 351 -34.11 -14.17 27.01
CA SER A 351 -35.17 -14.77 27.82
C SER A 351 -35.25 -16.29 27.56
N PRO A 352 -34.86 -17.12 28.55
CA PRO A 352 -34.98 -18.57 28.44
C PRO A 352 -36.41 -19.03 28.13
N GLU A 353 -37.42 -18.33 28.64
CA GLU A 353 -38.83 -18.68 28.39
C GLU A 353 -39.25 -18.37 26.95
N LYS A 354 -38.86 -17.22 26.39
CA LYS A 354 -39.12 -16.88 24.98
C LYS A 354 -38.38 -17.85 24.05
N LEU A 355 -37.13 -18.19 24.36
CA LEU A 355 -36.36 -19.16 23.59
C LEU A 355 -37.01 -20.55 23.60
N LYS A 356 -37.41 -21.05 24.78
CA LYS A 356 -38.12 -22.32 24.90
C LYS A 356 -39.47 -22.29 24.19
N ALA A 357 -40.18 -21.17 24.21
CA ALA A 357 -41.45 -21.01 23.49
C ALA A 357 -41.24 -21.09 21.97
N ALA A 358 -40.25 -20.36 21.43
CA ALA A 358 -39.92 -20.40 20.00
C ALA A 358 -39.57 -21.81 19.52
N ILE A 359 -38.76 -22.56 20.29
CA ILE A 359 -38.42 -23.95 19.95
C ILE A 359 -39.66 -24.85 19.99
N ARG A 360 -40.54 -24.69 20.99
CA ARG A 360 -41.81 -25.44 21.10
C ARG A 360 -42.74 -25.15 19.93
N GLU A 361 -42.89 -23.90 19.54
CA GLU A 361 -43.70 -23.50 18.39
C GLU A 361 -43.19 -24.13 17.10
N LEU A 362 -41.87 -24.08 16.88
CA LEU A 362 -41.26 -24.74 15.74
C LEU A 362 -41.58 -26.23 15.76
N LYS A 363 -41.41 -26.94 16.89
CA LYS A 363 -41.72 -28.37 16.99
C LYS A 363 -43.21 -28.69 16.73
N ALA A 364 -44.11 -27.86 17.24
CA ALA A 364 -45.54 -28.12 17.24
C ALA A 364 -46.18 -28.06 15.85
N ASP A 365 -45.66 -27.24 14.94
CA ASP A 365 -46.24 -27.04 13.61
C ASP A 365 -45.24 -27.35 12.47
N PRO A 366 -45.22 -28.59 11.97
CA PRO A 366 -44.38 -28.97 10.83
C PRO A 366 -44.68 -28.22 9.54
N ASN A 367 -45.94 -27.82 9.31
CA ASN A 367 -46.31 -27.11 8.09
C ASN A 367 -45.77 -25.68 8.12
N ARG A 368 -45.88 -25.00 9.26
CA ARG A 368 -45.25 -23.68 9.47
C ARG A 368 -43.74 -23.76 9.27
N ARG A 369 -43.06 -24.77 9.83
CA ARG A 369 -41.61 -24.97 9.60
C ARG A 369 -41.26 -25.12 8.13
N ARG A 370 -41.97 -26.01 7.42
CA ARG A 370 -41.71 -26.26 5.99
C ARG A 370 -41.97 -25.02 5.14
N ASN A 371 -43.01 -24.26 5.43
CA ASN A 371 -43.32 -23.00 4.73
C ASN A 371 -42.22 -21.94 4.96
N MET A 372 -41.78 -21.77 6.20
CA MET A 372 -40.68 -20.85 6.54
C MET A 372 -39.38 -21.27 5.86
N ALA A 373 -39.03 -22.56 5.92
CA ALA A 373 -37.83 -23.09 5.28
C ALA A 373 -37.86 -22.94 3.75
N ALA A 374 -39.00 -23.19 3.11
CA ALA A 374 -39.16 -23.00 1.66
C ALA A 374 -39.03 -21.51 1.27
N ALA A 375 -39.60 -20.60 2.06
CA ALA A 375 -39.46 -19.16 1.87
C ALA A 375 -38.00 -18.70 2.05
N ALA A 376 -37.32 -19.17 3.09
CA ALA A 376 -35.90 -18.90 3.33
C ALA A 376 -35.01 -19.41 2.17
N GLN A 377 -35.28 -20.62 1.67
CA GLN A 377 -34.54 -21.19 0.55
C GLN A 377 -34.75 -20.40 -0.74
N LYS A 378 -35.98 -19.95 -1.00
CA LYS A 378 -36.27 -19.03 -2.12
C LYS A 378 -35.44 -17.75 -2.01
N VAL A 379 -35.39 -17.14 -0.82
CA VAL A 379 -34.55 -15.95 -0.56
C VAL A 379 -33.07 -16.25 -0.83
N ALA A 380 -32.55 -17.40 -0.38
CA ALA A 380 -31.16 -17.79 -0.64
C ALA A 380 -30.87 -17.85 -2.14
N PHE A 381 -31.75 -18.46 -2.93
CA PHE A 381 -31.52 -18.65 -4.37
C PHE A 381 -31.80 -17.42 -5.22
N GLU A 382 -32.57 -16.45 -4.72
CA GLU A 382 -32.86 -15.18 -5.39
C GLU A 382 -31.85 -14.09 -5.01
N LYS A 383 -31.61 -13.89 -3.70
CA LYS A 383 -30.79 -12.79 -3.17
C LYS A 383 -29.34 -13.18 -2.89
N HIS A 384 -29.06 -14.45 -2.58
CA HIS A 384 -27.71 -14.95 -2.27
C HIS A 384 -27.24 -15.99 -3.29
N ASN A 385 -27.64 -15.82 -4.55
CA ASN A 385 -27.20 -16.68 -5.63
C ASN A 385 -25.75 -16.37 -6.03
N LEU A 386 -24.87 -17.36 -5.91
CA LEU A 386 -23.44 -17.19 -6.17
C LEU A 386 -23.17 -16.63 -7.57
N LYS A 387 -23.87 -17.12 -8.60
CA LYS A 387 -23.69 -16.66 -9.98
C LYS A 387 -24.08 -15.19 -10.16
N THR A 388 -25.13 -14.75 -9.47
CA THR A 388 -25.59 -13.35 -9.51
C THR A 388 -24.62 -12.44 -8.75
N VAL A 389 -24.27 -12.81 -7.52
CA VAL A 389 -23.41 -12.00 -6.64
C VAL A 389 -21.98 -11.91 -7.19
N SER A 390 -21.38 -13.03 -7.62
CA SER A 390 -20.04 -13.01 -8.22
C SER A 390 -20.04 -12.27 -9.57
N GLY A 391 -21.13 -12.36 -10.34
CA GLY A 391 -21.31 -11.58 -11.58
C GLY A 391 -21.42 -10.08 -11.34
N GLN A 392 -22.11 -9.64 -10.27
CA GLN A 392 -22.15 -8.24 -9.84
C GLN A 392 -20.79 -7.77 -9.33
N PHE A 393 -20.10 -8.58 -8.54
CA PHE A 393 -18.77 -8.30 -8.05
C PHE A 393 -17.78 -8.12 -9.22
N ARG A 394 -17.76 -9.07 -10.15
CA ARG A 394 -16.93 -9.00 -11.36
C ARG A 394 -17.23 -7.75 -12.18
N ARG A 395 -18.50 -7.40 -12.38
CA ARG A 395 -18.87 -6.14 -13.06
C ARG A 395 -18.32 -4.92 -12.33
N THR A 396 -18.40 -4.89 -11.00
CA THR A 396 -17.81 -3.80 -10.21
C THR A 396 -16.29 -3.71 -10.40
N VAL A 397 -15.58 -4.84 -10.49
CA VAL A 397 -14.13 -4.83 -10.78
C VAL A 397 -13.85 -4.34 -12.20
N VAL A 398 -14.64 -4.74 -13.20
CA VAL A 398 -14.51 -4.25 -14.58
C VAL A 398 -14.82 -2.75 -14.66
N GLU A 399 -15.88 -2.30 -13.99
CA GLU A 399 -16.26 -0.89 -13.86
C GLU A 399 -15.11 -0.07 -13.26
N ALA A 400 -14.47 -0.56 -12.20
CA ALA A 400 -13.30 0.11 -11.61
C ALA A 400 -12.13 0.27 -12.60
N VAL A 401 -12.02 -0.60 -13.61
CA VAL A 401 -11.03 -0.48 -14.68
C VAL A 401 -11.50 0.48 -15.79
N THR A 402 -12.80 0.52 -16.09
CA THR A 402 -13.38 1.30 -17.20
C THR A 402 -13.79 2.73 -16.82
N ASP A 403 -14.27 2.97 -15.60
CA ASP A 403 -14.58 4.29 -15.02
C ASP A 403 -13.30 5.09 -14.69
N ARG A 404 -12.21 4.78 -15.39
CA ARG A 404 -11.15 5.77 -15.58
C ARG A 404 -11.84 7.06 -16.04
N PRO A 405 -11.62 8.20 -15.36
CA PRO A 405 -11.69 9.46 -16.08
C PRO A 405 -10.86 9.27 -17.35
N VAL A 406 -11.41 9.66 -18.50
CA VAL A 406 -10.71 9.68 -19.79
C VAL A 406 -9.49 10.65 -19.75
N GLY A 407 -9.06 11.11 -18.58
CA GLY A 407 -7.84 11.89 -18.35
C GLY A 407 -6.86 11.36 -17.28
N ASP A 408 -7.04 10.17 -16.67
CA ASP A 408 -6.26 9.81 -15.46
C ASP A 408 -5.50 8.47 -15.49
N ARG A 409 -5.12 8.01 -16.69
CA ARG A 409 -3.98 7.07 -16.83
C ARG A 409 -2.98 7.53 -17.88
N SER A 410 -2.91 8.82 -18.21
CA SER A 410 -2.01 9.29 -19.28
C SER A 410 -1.26 10.60 -19.03
N SER A 411 -1.46 11.32 -17.92
CA SER A 411 -0.68 12.54 -17.72
C SER A 411 0.67 12.24 -17.05
N LEU A 412 0.74 11.59 -15.89
CA LEU A 412 2.03 11.41 -15.21
C LEU A 412 2.90 10.31 -15.85
N LEU A 413 4.05 10.70 -16.43
CA LEU A 413 5.12 9.76 -16.85
C LEU A 413 5.88 9.20 -15.65
N CYS A 414 5.90 9.92 -14.50
CA CYS A 414 6.49 9.44 -13.27
C CYS A 414 5.74 9.98 -12.05
N ARG A 415 5.87 9.30 -10.89
CA ARG A 415 5.35 9.82 -9.62
C ARG A 415 5.85 11.25 -9.35
N PRO A 416 5.04 12.12 -8.75
CA PRO A 416 5.54 13.39 -8.21
C PRO A 416 6.57 13.16 -7.10
N PHE A 417 7.70 13.85 -7.21
CA PHE A 417 8.74 13.95 -6.20
C PHE A 417 8.35 15.00 -5.17
N THR A 418 8.54 14.64 -3.90
CA THR A 418 8.38 15.57 -2.77
C THR A 418 9.57 16.53 -2.73
N PHE A 419 9.43 17.62 -1.97
CA PHE A 419 10.54 18.57 -1.78
C PHE A 419 11.79 17.90 -1.17
N ASP A 420 11.61 16.87 -0.34
CA ASP A 420 12.69 16.15 0.35
C ASP A 420 13.41 15.11 -0.53
N ASP A 421 12.85 14.78 -1.70
CA ASP A 421 13.49 13.84 -2.63
C ASP A 421 14.72 14.45 -3.33
N HIS A 422 14.89 15.77 -3.26
CA HIS A 422 15.96 16.53 -3.94
C HIS A 422 16.12 16.17 -5.43
N ALA A 423 15.00 15.83 -6.07
CA ALA A 423 14.98 15.48 -7.48
C ALA A 423 15.30 16.71 -8.33
N SER A 424 16.01 16.49 -9.42
CA SER A 424 16.33 17.50 -10.42
C SER A 424 16.29 16.84 -11.78
N MET A 425 15.57 17.43 -12.72
CA MET A 425 15.56 17.03 -14.11
C MET A 425 16.41 18.00 -14.92
N ASN A 426 17.04 17.53 -15.99
CA ASN A 426 17.62 18.37 -17.03
C ASN A 426 16.80 18.18 -18.31
N GLU A 427 15.89 19.10 -18.59
CA GLU A 427 14.97 19.02 -19.73
C GLU A 427 15.70 19.07 -21.07
N SER A 428 16.81 19.82 -21.18
CA SER A 428 17.65 19.83 -22.38
C SER A 428 18.31 18.47 -22.63
N LEU A 429 18.71 17.76 -21.57
CA LEU A 429 19.20 16.38 -21.66
C LEU A 429 18.08 15.42 -22.06
N PHE A 430 16.86 15.61 -21.55
CA PHE A 430 15.70 14.82 -22.00
C PHE A 430 15.49 14.96 -23.51
N VAL A 431 15.51 16.19 -24.03
CA VAL A 431 15.40 16.46 -25.48
C VAL A 431 16.57 15.84 -26.25
N TRP A 432 17.79 15.94 -25.74
CA TRP A 432 18.96 15.31 -26.34
C TRP A 432 18.80 13.78 -26.50
N GLN A 433 18.28 13.10 -25.47
CA GLN A 433 18.05 11.66 -25.50
C GLN A 433 17.01 11.27 -26.55
N ILE A 434 15.86 11.95 -26.59
CA ILE A 434 14.82 11.65 -27.59
C ILE A 434 15.27 11.99 -29.02
N ALA A 435 16.07 13.05 -29.20
CA ALA A 435 16.57 13.46 -30.50
C ALA A 435 17.64 12.50 -31.05
N THR A 436 18.54 12.03 -30.20
CA THR A 436 19.61 11.08 -30.61
C THR A 436 19.09 9.68 -30.93
N LEU A 437 17.94 9.27 -30.36
CA LEU A 437 17.26 8.04 -30.75
C LEU A 437 16.72 8.09 -32.20
N LYS A 438 16.39 9.28 -32.71
CA LYS A 438 15.65 9.46 -33.98
C LYS A 438 16.47 10.12 -35.10
N SER A 439 17.58 10.81 -34.80
CA SER A 439 18.31 11.65 -35.76
C SER A 439 19.73 11.18 -36.09
N ARG A 440 20.19 11.48 -37.32
CA ARG A 440 21.60 11.39 -37.73
C ARG A 440 22.31 12.69 -37.32
N ALA A 441 23.09 12.63 -36.25
CA ALA A 441 23.71 13.76 -35.53
C ALA A 441 24.47 14.84 -36.36
N ASN A 442 24.82 14.60 -37.63
CA ASN A 442 25.73 15.47 -38.38
C ASN A 442 25.06 16.64 -39.13
N ARG A 443 23.76 16.90 -38.96
CA ARG A 443 23.04 18.00 -39.63
C ARG A 443 21.98 18.72 -38.79
N ALA A 444 21.81 18.36 -37.53
CA ALA A 444 20.72 18.90 -36.71
C ALA A 444 21.01 20.33 -36.22
N ILE A 445 19.95 21.13 -36.10
CA ILE A 445 19.99 22.55 -35.76
C ILE A 445 19.29 22.82 -34.43
N MET A 446 20.00 23.44 -33.50
CA MET A 446 19.43 23.99 -32.27
C MET A 446 19.40 25.52 -32.34
N VAL A 447 18.27 26.10 -31.95
CA VAL A 447 18.11 27.53 -31.70
C VAL A 447 17.79 27.72 -30.21
N ASP A 448 18.71 28.35 -29.48
CA ASP A 448 18.61 28.63 -28.04
C ASP A 448 18.30 30.11 -27.83
N VAL A 449 17.05 30.43 -27.51
CA VAL A 449 16.61 31.80 -27.21
C VAL A 449 16.64 32.03 -25.71
N GLY A 450 17.56 32.89 -25.27
CA GLY A 450 17.92 33.08 -23.86
C GLY A 450 18.99 32.09 -23.41
N ALA A 451 20.13 32.10 -24.11
CA ALA A 451 21.20 31.11 -23.95
C ALA A 451 21.98 31.24 -22.63
N HIS A 452 21.91 32.39 -21.97
CA HIS A 452 22.55 32.68 -20.68
C HIS A 452 24.03 32.31 -20.65
N HIS A 453 24.45 31.36 -19.80
CA HIS A 453 25.83 30.84 -19.73
C HIS A 453 26.01 29.50 -20.46
N GLY A 454 25.02 29.05 -21.22
CA GLY A 454 25.11 27.92 -22.16
C GLY A 454 24.91 26.54 -21.57
N SER A 455 24.22 26.41 -20.42
CA SER A 455 23.98 25.10 -19.79
C SER A 455 23.05 24.17 -20.59
N SER A 456 22.13 24.74 -21.37
CA SER A 456 21.20 23.97 -22.20
C SER A 456 21.84 23.56 -23.53
N LEU A 457 22.49 24.50 -24.22
CA LEU A 457 23.13 24.25 -25.50
C LEU A 457 24.38 23.36 -25.44
N SER A 458 24.98 23.14 -24.26
CA SER A 458 26.24 22.41 -24.14
C SER A 458 26.17 20.99 -24.72
N PHE A 459 25.07 20.27 -24.47
CA PHE A 459 24.88 18.90 -24.97
C PHE A 459 24.88 18.84 -26.50
N PHE A 460 24.29 19.86 -27.13
CA PHE A 460 24.07 19.91 -28.57
C PHE A 460 25.32 20.41 -29.30
N VAL A 461 25.99 21.45 -28.78
CA VAL A 461 27.24 21.94 -29.37
C VAL A 461 28.35 20.89 -29.25
N GLU A 462 28.47 20.22 -28.09
CA GLU A 462 29.44 19.12 -27.89
C GLU A 462 29.04 17.88 -28.70
N GLY A 463 27.75 17.70 -28.95
CA GLY A 463 27.18 16.68 -29.81
C GLY A 463 27.33 16.94 -31.31
N GLY A 464 27.93 18.05 -31.71
CA GLY A 464 28.21 18.39 -33.12
C GLY A 464 27.05 19.05 -33.88
N TRP A 465 25.95 19.41 -33.19
CA TRP A 465 24.83 20.12 -33.82
C TRP A 465 25.24 21.54 -34.19
N ARG A 466 24.61 22.12 -35.21
CA ARG A 466 24.74 23.57 -35.46
C ARG A 466 23.86 24.29 -34.44
N VAL A 467 24.45 25.15 -33.63
CA VAL A 467 23.75 25.85 -32.55
C VAL A 467 23.79 27.36 -32.79
N TYR A 468 22.63 28.01 -32.65
CA TYR A 468 22.50 29.46 -32.62
C TYR A 468 21.97 29.89 -31.25
N GLY A 469 22.78 30.61 -30.47
CA GLY A 469 22.44 31.04 -29.11
C GLY A 469 22.24 32.54 -29.01
N PHE A 470 21.03 32.98 -28.66
CA PHE A 470 20.71 34.39 -28.43
C PHE A 470 20.92 34.75 -26.96
N GLU A 471 21.83 35.68 -26.68
CA GLU A 471 22.04 36.23 -25.34
C GLU A 471 22.24 37.76 -25.42
N PRO A 472 21.18 38.56 -25.17
CA PRO A 472 21.24 40.01 -25.29
C PRO A 472 22.03 40.69 -24.17
N ASP A 473 22.13 40.11 -22.97
CA ASP A 473 22.91 40.70 -21.87
C ASP A 473 24.42 40.63 -22.19
N PRO A 474 25.14 41.76 -22.29
CA PRO A 474 26.56 41.76 -22.64
C PRO A 474 27.45 41.03 -21.63
N VAL A 475 27.08 41.04 -20.34
CA VAL A 475 27.82 40.38 -19.27
C VAL A 475 27.62 38.86 -19.32
N ASN A 476 26.39 38.39 -19.52
CA ASN A 476 26.11 36.96 -19.68
C ASN A 476 26.70 36.44 -20.98
N ARG A 477 26.52 37.17 -22.09
CA ARG A 477 27.07 36.82 -23.41
C ARG A 477 28.59 36.68 -23.37
N GLN A 478 29.30 37.56 -22.67
CA GLN A 478 30.76 37.44 -22.53
C GLN A 478 31.17 36.15 -21.82
N LYS A 479 30.41 35.70 -20.81
CA LYS A 479 30.64 34.42 -20.13
C LYS A 479 30.36 33.24 -21.06
N LEU A 480 29.30 33.32 -21.87
CA LEU A 480 28.96 32.32 -22.88
C LEU A 480 30.06 32.18 -23.93
N ILE A 481 30.51 33.30 -24.52
CA ILE A 481 31.61 33.35 -25.48
C ILE A 481 32.89 32.77 -24.87
N LYS A 482 33.22 33.13 -23.63
CA LYS A 482 34.41 32.60 -22.96
C LYS A 482 34.36 31.08 -22.77
N ARG A 483 33.17 30.51 -22.59
CA ARG A 483 32.97 29.09 -22.28
C ARG A 483 32.86 28.22 -23.51
N TYR A 484 32.18 28.70 -24.56
CA TYR A 484 31.82 27.92 -25.74
C TYR A 484 32.18 28.59 -27.07
N GLY A 485 32.76 29.79 -27.07
CA GLY A 485 33.11 30.51 -28.31
C GLY A 485 34.20 29.84 -29.15
N GLN A 486 34.87 28.82 -28.63
CA GLN A 486 35.83 27.99 -29.36
C GLN A 486 35.19 26.93 -30.28
N TYR A 487 33.88 26.71 -30.21
CA TYR A 487 33.19 25.71 -31.01
C TYR A 487 32.74 26.29 -32.36
N ASP A 488 33.27 25.79 -33.47
CA ASP A 488 32.97 26.28 -34.83
C ASP A 488 31.49 26.09 -35.23
N ASN A 489 30.81 25.17 -34.56
CA ASN A 489 29.38 24.87 -34.75
C ASN A 489 28.44 25.69 -33.85
N LEU A 490 28.94 26.67 -33.07
CA LEU A 490 28.12 27.59 -32.28
C LEU A 490 28.26 29.03 -32.79
N GLU A 491 27.12 29.68 -33.01
CA GLU A 491 27.03 31.11 -33.29
C GLU A 491 26.28 31.82 -32.16
N ILE A 492 26.89 32.86 -31.57
CA ILE A 492 26.34 33.60 -30.44
C ILE A 492 25.86 34.97 -30.91
N LEU A 493 24.57 35.22 -30.78
CA LEU A 493 23.86 36.40 -31.28
C LEU A 493 23.52 37.34 -30.11
N SER A 494 23.64 38.65 -30.33
CA SER A 494 23.41 39.68 -29.30
C SER A 494 21.99 40.25 -29.30
N ASN A 495 21.15 39.90 -30.28
CA ASN A 495 19.78 40.37 -30.37
C ASN A 495 18.91 39.65 -29.33
N ALA A 496 17.93 40.36 -28.78
CA ALA A 496 16.78 39.71 -28.15
C ALA A 496 15.81 39.21 -29.24
N VAL A 497 14.94 38.26 -28.90
CA VAL A 497 13.96 37.71 -29.86
C VAL A 497 12.55 38.03 -29.38
N SER A 498 11.67 38.41 -30.31
CA SER A 498 10.29 38.80 -30.05
C SER A 498 9.44 38.55 -31.32
N ASP A 499 8.20 39.06 -31.35
CA ASP A 499 7.32 39.09 -32.52
C ASP A 499 7.52 40.33 -33.39
N VAL A 500 8.33 41.30 -32.94
CA VAL A 500 8.60 42.56 -33.65
C VAL A 500 10.10 42.88 -33.67
N GLU A 501 10.57 43.42 -34.81
CA GLU A 501 11.92 43.97 -34.97
C GLU A 501 11.99 45.41 -34.46
N CYS A 502 12.95 45.71 -33.59
CA CYS A 502 13.18 47.02 -33.01
C CYS A 502 14.68 47.29 -32.89
N GLU A 503 15.11 48.49 -33.28
CA GLU A 503 16.51 48.92 -33.18
C GLU A 503 16.94 49.26 -31.74
N GLU A 504 16.00 49.77 -30.93
CA GLU A 504 16.28 50.19 -29.55
C GLU A 504 15.15 49.76 -28.62
N VAL A 505 15.45 48.83 -27.71
CA VAL A 505 14.57 48.40 -26.62
C VAL A 505 15.32 48.41 -25.31
N ASP A 506 14.73 49.00 -24.27
CA ASP A 506 15.26 48.97 -22.92
C ASP A 506 15.40 47.52 -22.43
N PHE A 507 16.59 47.20 -21.92
CA PHE A 507 16.88 45.90 -21.33
C PHE A 507 17.12 46.06 -19.84
N PHE A 508 16.57 45.12 -19.06
CA PHE A 508 16.59 45.16 -17.61
C PHE A 508 17.39 43.98 -17.07
N SER A 509 18.26 44.23 -16.09
CA SER A 509 18.98 43.18 -15.37
C SER A 509 18.83 43.35 -13.85
N SER A 510 19.22 42.31 -13.11
CA SER A 510 19.07 42.23 -11.66
C SER A 510 20.38 41.87 -10.98
N ASP A 511 20.69 42.58 -9.88
CA ASP A 511 21.79 42.20 -8.98
C ASP A 511 21.47 40.93 -8.16
N VAL A 512 20.21 40.50 -8.12
CA VAL A 512 19.75 39.32 -7.33
C VAL A 512 20.09 38.01 -8.05
N SER A 513 19.96 37.98 -9.37
CA SER A 513 20.28 36.82 -10.20
C SER A 513 20.59 37.28 -11.61
N SER A 514 21.68 36.77 -12.19
CA SER A 514 22.01 37.02 -13.59
C SER A 514 21.07 36.31 -14.57
N GLY A 515 20.23 35.39 -14.10
CA GLY A 515 19.29 34.62 -14.93
C GLY A 515 18.06 35.42 -15.34
N ILE A 516 17.59 36.34 -14.48
CA ILE A 516 16.28 36.99 -14.65
C ILE A 516 16.29 38.25 -15.54
N SER A 517 17.27 38.38 -16.44
CA SER A 517 17.37 39.58 -17.29
C SER A 517 16.31 39.53 -18.40
N SER A 518 15.62 40.65 -18.67
CA SER A 518 14.44 40.66 -19.53
C SER A 518 14.20 42.02 -20.21
N LEU A 519 13.38 42.02 -21.25
CA LEU A 519 12.92 43.22 -21.97
C LEU A 519 11.88 44.03 -21.16
N LYS A 520 11.35 43.50 -20.05
CA LYS A 520 10.50 44.27 -19.12
C LYS A 520 10.80 43.95 -17.65
N PRO A 521 10.65 44.93 -16.75
CA PRO A 521 10.85 44.70 -15.34
C PRO A 521 9.66 43.95 -14.72
N PHE A 522 9.89 42.75 -14.18
CA PHE A 522 8.91 42.00 -13.39
C PHE A 522 9.32 41.78 -11.93
N HIS A 523 10.56 42.10 -11.56
CA HIS A 523 11.06 42.01 -10.19
C HIS A 523 11.50 43.40 -9.69
N SER A 524 11.30 43.68 -8.41
CA SER A 524 11.58 45.00 -7.82
C SER A 524 13.06 45.39 -7.84
N SER A 525 13.97 44.44 -8.07
CA SER A 525 15.40 44.68 -8.20
C SER A 525 15.84 45.01 -9.64
N HIS A 526 14.93 44.96 -10.61
CA HIS A 526 15.27 45.28 -12.00
C HIS A 526 15.64 46.74 -12.18
N LYS A 527 16.77 46.94 -12.86
CA LYS A 527 17.29 48.23 -13.28
C LYS A 527 17.56 48.16 -14.77
N ILE A 528 17.40 49.28 -15.46
CA ILE A 528 17.82 49.41 -16.85
C ILE A 528 19.32 49.14 -16.90
N SER A 529 19.72 48.13 -17.68
CA SER A 529 21.09 47.67 -17.81
C SER A 529 21.70 48.05 -19.17
N GLY A 530 20.86 48.40 -20.14
CA GLY A 530 21.27 48.89 -21.45
C GLY A 530 20.10 48.95 -22.43
N VAL A 531 20.46 49.14 -23.70
CA VAL A 531 19.54 49.07 -24.85
C VAL A 531 20.01 47.93 -25.74
N VAL A 532 19.07 47.13 -26.25
CA VAL A 532 19.32 46.00 -27.15
C VAL A 532 18.41 46.08 -28.37
N THR A 533 18.80 45.39 -29.44
CA THR A 533 17.97 45.20 -30.63
C THR A 533 17.09 43.95 -30.47
N THR A 534 15.90 43.94 -31.06
CA THR A 534 15.06 42.74 -31.18
C THR A 534 14.98 42.26 -32.62
N THR A 535 14.96 40.94 -32.82
CA THR A 535 14.68 40.27 -34.09
C THR A 535 13.51 39.29 -33.94
N THR A 536 13.00 38.76 -35.05
CA THR A 536 12.02 37.67 -35.06
C THR A 536 12.68 36.36 -35.50
N LEU A 537 12.13 35.22 -35.09
CA LEU A 537 12.64 33.92 -35.56
C LEU A 537 12.50 33.78 -37.08
N ASN A 538 11.44 34.31 -37.68
CA ASN A 538 11.28 34.36 -39.14
C ASN A 538 12.39 35.14 -39.84
N ARG A 539 12.76 36.32 -39.32
CA ARG A 539 13.85 37.14 -39.86
C ARG A 539 15.19 36.40 -39.76
N PHE A 540 15.49 35.85 -38.58
CA PHE A 540 16.68 35.02 -38.36
C PHE A 540 16.76 33.84 -39.33
N LEU A 541 15.68 33.06 -39.48
CA LEU A 541 15.66 31.92 -40.41
C LEU A 541 15.91 32.36 -41.86
N GLN A 542 15.42 33.53 -42.26
CA GLN A 542 15.67 34.09 -43.58
C GLN A 542 17.15 34.48 -43.77
N GLU A 543 17.75 35.18 -42.79
CA GLU A 543 19.14 35.66 -42.87
C GLU A 543 20.16 34.51 -42.89
N HIS A 544 19.87 33.43 -42.17
CA HIS A 544 20.72 32.25 -42.10
C HIS A 544 20.37 31.17 -43.12
N GLU A 545 19.41 31.44 -44.03
CA GLU A 545 18.93 30.52 -45.06
C GLU A 545 18.51 29.15 -44.51
N LEU A 546 17.85 29.15 -43.34
CA LEU A 546 17.39 27.95 -42.65
C LEU A 546 15.94 27.64 -42.98
N ASP A 547 15.66 26.38 -43.31
CA ASP A 547 14.33 25.86 -43.64
C ASP A 547 13.76 24.89 -42.60
N HIS A 548 14.54 24.53 -41.58
CA HIS A 548 14.15 23.66 -40.48
C HIS A 548 14.83 24.06 -39.17
N ILE A 549 14.22 23.66 -38.05
CA ILE A 549 14.80 23.71 -36.71
C ILE A 549 14.53 22.34 -36.07
N ASP A 550 15.55 21.62 -35.63
CA ASP A 550 15.34 20.37 -34.89
C ASP A 550 14.91 20.69 -33.46
N PHE A 551 15.64 21.59 -32.77
CA PHE A 551 15.34 21.96 -31.38
C PHE A 551 15.28 23.47 -31.17
N LEU A 552 14.12 23.97 -30.75
CA LEU A 552 13.91 25.36 -30.34
C LEU A 552 13.74 25.45 -28.82
N LYS A 553 14.69 26.09 -28.12
CA LYS A 553 14.57 26.41 -26.69
C LYS A 553 14.22 27.89 -26.52
N ILE A 554 13.25 28.18 -25.65
CA ILE A 554 12.77 29.52 -25.36
C ILE A 554 12.69 29.68 -23.84
N ASP A 555 13.53 30.52 -23.27
CA ASP A 555 13.38 30.97 -21.90
C ASP A 555 13.95 32.38 -21.82
N VAL A 556 13.02 33.33 -21.84
CA VAL A 556 13.24 34.76 -22.05
C VAL A 556 12.49 35.57 -20.99
N GLU A 557 12.25 34.94 -19.85
CA GLU A 557 11.77 35.56 -18.62
C GLU A 557 10.47 36.37 -18.85
N GLY A 558 9.48 35.73 -19.48
CA GLY A 558 8.13 36.25 -19.69
C GLY A 558 7.81 36.72 -21.11
N PHE A 559 8.68 36.52 -22.11
CA PHE A 559 8.42 36.87 -23.52
C PHE A 559 8.20 35.64 -24.41
N GLU A 560 7.93 34.48 -23.82
CA GLU A 560 7.91 33.20 -24.52
C GLU A 560 6.86 33.17 -25.63
N MET A 561 5.67 33.69 -25.35
CA MET A 561 4.58 33.76 -26.35
C MET A 561 4.94 34.70 -27.50
N ASP A 562 5.64 35.81 -27.23
CA ASP A 562 6.06 36.77 -28.26
C ASP A 562 7.12 36.14 -29.18
N VAL A 563 8.09 35.41 -28.62
CA VAL A 563 9.07 34.63 -29.42
C VAL A 563 8.36 33.61 -30.32
N MET A 564 7.39 32.86 -29.77
CA MET A 564 6.62 31.88 -30.57
C MET A 564 5.77 32.54 -31.67
N ARG A 565 5.21 33.73 -31.42
CA ARG A 565 4.48 34.49 -32.45
C ARG A 565 5.38 35.05 -33.55
N GLY A 566 6.66 35.28 -33.25
CA GLY A 566 7.69 35.65 -34.22
C GLY A 566 8.11 34.53 -35.18
N LEU A 567 7.56 33.31 -35.05
CA LEU A 567 7.81 32.16 -35.92
C LEU A 567 6.54 31.76 -36.70
N ASP A 568 6.67 31.58 -38.01
CA ASP A 568 5.63 30.98 -38.84
C ASP A 568 5.68 29.44 -38.74
N PHE A 569 4.94 28.90 -37.77
CA PHE A 569 4.82 27.46 -37.54
C PHE A 569 4.22 26.67 -38.72
N MET A 570 3.56 27.33 -39.68
CA MET A 570 3.08 26.66 -40.89
C MET A 570 4.21 26.42 -41.89
N ARG A 571 5.23 27.28 -41.87
CA ARG A 571 6.41 27.17 -42.75
C ARG A 571 7.50 26.34 -42.10
N VAL A 572 7.85 26.65 -40.85
CA VAL A 572 8.90 25.96 -40.08
C VAL A 572 8.30 25.51 -38.76
N MET A 573 8.05 24.20 -38.65
CA MET A 573 7.57 23.57 -37.44
C MET A 573 8.74 22.81 -36.78
N PRO A 574 9.33 23.34 -35.69
CA PRO A 574 10.43 22.70 -35.01
C PRO A 574 10.11 21.27 -34.57
N ASP A 575 11.07 20.35 -34.57
CA ASP A 575 10.78 18.96 -34.16
C ASP A 575 10.61 18.83 -32.63
N TYR A 576 11.37 19.62 -31.88
CA TYR A 576 11.29 19.75 -30.43
C TYR A 576 11.22 21.24 -30.03
N VAL A 577 10.33 21.58 -29.10
CA VAL A 577 10.26 22.90 -28.49
C VAL A 577 10.33 22.77 -26.97
N LEU A 578 11.24 23.50 -26.33
CA LEU A 578 11.32 23.63 -24.87
C LEU A 578 11.01 25.07 -24.50
N VAL A 579 9.98 25.31 -23.69
CA VAL A 579 9.58 26.67 -23.29
C VAL A 579 9.36 26.78 -21.78
N GLU A 580 9.97 27.77 -21.14
CA GLU A 580 9.71 28.05 -19.71
C GLU A 580 8.28 28.57 -19.53
N TYR A 581 7.65 28.21 -18.41
CA TYR A 581 6.47 28.90 -17.92
C TYR A 581 6.64 29.28 -16.44
N GLU A 582 6.20 30.48 -16.11
CA GLU A 582 6.01 30.94 -14.74
C GLU A 582 4.87 31.97 -14.75
N ASN A 583 3.69 31.59 -14.24
CA ASN A 583 2.51 32.45 -14.31
C ASN A 583 2.70 33.80 -13.62
N GLY A 584 3.61 33.89 -12.63
CA GLY A 584 4.00 35.17 -12.02
C GLY A 584 4.58 36.18 -13.02
N LYS A 585 5.25 35.70 -14.08
CA LYS A 585 5.83 36.53 -15.15
C LYS A 585 4.88 36.70 -16.34
N THR A 586 4.15 35.64 -16.72
CA THR A 586 3.38 35.60 -17.97
C THR A 586 1.97 36.19 -17.83
N VAL A 587 1.28 35.97 -16.71
CA VAL A 587 -0.10 36.46 -16.50
C VAL A 587 -0.18 37.99 -16.55
N PRO A 588 0.75 38.77 -15.95
CA PRO A 588 0.76 40.22 -16.11
C PRO A 588 0.89 40.71 -17.57
N ARG A 589 1.33 39.84 -18.49
CA ARG A 589 1.44 40.11 -19.93
C ARG A 589 0.25 39.58 -20.74
N GLY A 590 -0.73 38.97 -20.07
CA GLY A 590 -1.99 38.56 -20.68
C GLY A 590 -2.02 37.12 -21.22
N TYR A 591 -1.14 36.23 -20.76
CA TYR A 591 -1.21 34.81 -21.08
C TYR A 591 -0.77 33.91 -19.91
N THR A 592 -1.30 32.70 -19.86
CA THR A 592 -1.08 31.69 -18.82
C THR A 592 -0.18 30.55 -19.32
N SER A 593 0.25 29.68 -18.40
CA SER A 593 0.90 28.41 -18.73
C SER A 593 0.02 27.51 -19.59
N HIS A 594 -1.31 27.54 -19.40
CA HIS A 594 -2.26 26.83 -20.25
C HIS A 594 -2.29 27.41 -21.67
N ASP A 595 -2.24 28.73 -21.84
CA ASP A 595 -2.20 29.35 -23.18
C ASP A 595 -0.94 28.95 -23.97
N LEU A 596 0.21 28.82 -23.31
CA LEU A 596 1.45 28.31 -23.92
C LEU A 596 1.29 26.83 -24.34
N ALA A 597 0.74 26.00 -23.46
CA ALA A 597 0.53 24.57 -23.73
C ALA A 597 -0.49 24.34 -24.86
N GLU A 598 -1.59 25.08 -24.86
CA GLU A 598 -2.61 25.04 -25.91
C GLU A 598 -2.10 25.55 -27.25
N PHE A 599 -1.25 26.58 -27.25
CA PHE A 599 -0.62 27.07 -28.48
C PHE A 599 0.19 25.98 -29.18
N LEU A 600 0.94 25.18 -28.42
CA LEU A 600 1.74 24.06 -28.94
C LEU A 600 0.87 22.85 -29.28
N ALA A 601 -0.01 22.42 -28.36
CA ALA A 601 -0.90 21.28 -28.58
C ALA A 601 -1.82 21.49 -29.80
N GLY A 602 -2.34 22.72 -29.99
CA GLY A 602 -3.15 23.11 -31.15
C GLY A 602 -2.41 23.07 -32.50
N ARG A 603 -1.08 22.92 -32.48
CA ARG A 603 -0.22 22.72 -33.67
C ARG A 603 0.21 21.26 -33.83
N ASN A 604 -0.47 20.33 -33.17
CA ASN A 604 -0.20 18.88 -33.20
C ASN A 604 1.12 18.46 -32.54
N TYR A 605 1.61 19.22 -31.56
CA TYR A 605 2.66 18.73 -30.68
C TYR A 605 2.08 17.83 -29.58
N GLN A 606 2.79 16.75 -29.25
CA GLN A 606 2.65 16.07 -27.97
C GLN A 606 3.37 16.92 -26.91
N VAL A 607 2.66 17.43 -25.90
CA VAL A 607 3.23 18.40 -24.94
C VAL A 607 3.39 17.75 -23.56
N PHE A 608 4.61 17.75 -23.05
CA PHE A 608 4.92 17.35 -21.69
C PHE A 608 5.10 18.58 -20.79
N VAL A 609 4.55 18.55 -19.59
CA VAL A 609 4.69 19.58 -18.55
C VAL A 609 5.71 19.09 -17.51
N SER A 610 6.91 19.67 -17.55
CA SER A 610 7.94 19.52 -16.52
C SER A 610 7.65 20.53 -15.41
N GLU A 611 7.15 20.06 -14.27
CA GLU A 611 6.74 20.90 -13.14
C GLU A 611 7.81 20.91 -12.05
N TRP A 612 8.14 22.10 -11.53
CA TRP A 612 9.04 22.30 -10.40
C TRP A 612 8.28 22.79 -9.16
N HIS A 613 8.85 22.54 -7.98
CA HIS A 613 8.30 23.08 -6.73
C HIS A 613 8.42 24.62 -6.70
N PRO A 614 7.46 25.34 -6.08
CA PRO A 614 7.44 26.81 -6.09
C PRO A 614 8.77 27.47 -5.73
N ILE A 615 9.09 28.57 -6.42
CA ILE A 615 10.31 29.36 -6.19
C ILE A 615 10.23 30.01 -4.81
N THR A 616 11.12 29.61 -3.89
CA THR A 616 11.25 30.27 -2.57
C THR A 616 12.30 31.37 -2.57
N GLN A 617 13.27 31.32 -3.50
CA GLN A 617 14.30 32.34 -3.71
C GLN A 617 14.97 32.16 -5.08
N TYR A 618 15.08 33.23 -5.89
CA TYR A 618 15.79 33.21 -7.16
C TYR A 618 17.30 32.93 -6.99
N GLY A 619 17.89 32.16 -7.90
CA GLY A 619 19.32 31.84 -7.92
C GLY A 619 19.77 30.70 -6.99
N LYS A 620 18.83 29.98 -6.35
CA LYS A 620 19.10 28.76 -5.56
C LYS A 620 18.70 27.50 -6.34
N ARG A 621 19.22 26.35 -5.92
CA ARG A 621 18.85 25.06 -6.52
C ARG A 621 17.38 24.73 -6.15
N HIS A 622 16.56 24.54 -7.17
CA HIS A 622 15.17 24.16 -7.02
C HIS A 622 14.99 22.63 -7.09
N ASN A 623 13.86 22.15 -6.57
CA ASN A 623 13.51 20.73 -6.60
C ASN A 623 12.46 20.50 -7.69
N TRP A 624 12.75 19.54 -8.56
CA TRP A 624 11.84 19.10 -9.60
C TRP A 624 10.70 18.27 -8.99
N ARG A 625 9.48 18.44 -9.51
CA ARG A 625 8.28 17.78 -8.99
C ARG A 625 7.85 16.62 -9.87
N CYS A 626 7.55 16.82 -11.15
CA CYS A 626 7.06 15.72 -12.00
C CYS A 626 7.09 16.07 -13.49
N LEU A 627 6.98 15.05 -14.33
CA LEU A 627 6.71 15.17 -15.76
C LEU A 627 5.30 14.67 -16.04
N LYS A 628 4.47 15.52 -16.66
CA LYS A 628 3.11 15.19 -17.07
C LYS A 628 2.94 15.31 -18.59
N LEU A 629 1.93 14.67 -19.18
CA LEU A 629 1.46 14.90 -20.53
C LEU A 629 0.21 15.79 -20.47
N TYR A 630 0.19 16.81 -21.31
CA TYR A 630 -0.93 17.73 -21.46
C TYR A 630 -1.99 17.12 -22.41
N PRO A 631 -3.31 17.25 -22.14
CA PRO A 631 -3.95 18.10 -21.14
C PRO A 631 -3.84 17.57 -19.70
N CYS A 632 -3.42 18.44 -18.79
CA CYS A 632 -3.34 18.17 -17.35
C CYS A 632 -3.48 19.47 -16.55
N ASP A 633 -3.69 19.36 -15.24
CA ASP A 633 -3.68 20.52 -14.34
C ASP A 633 -2.26 21.09 -14.16
N ILE A 634 -2.11 22.38 -14.45
CA ILE A 634 -0.90 23.17 -14.18
C ILE A 634 -1.24 24.18 -13.07
N PRO A 635 -0.76 23.98 -11.83
CA PRO A 635 -1.12 24.88 -10.73
C PRO A 635 -0.72 26.34 -11.00
N GLU A 636 -1.55 27.30 -10.60
CA GLU A 636 -1.29 28.73 -10.86
C GLU A 636 0.05 29.21 -10.29
N ALA A 637 0.44 28.71 -9.11
CA ALA A 637 1.70 29.06 -8.44
C ALA A 637 2.90 28.19 -8.87
N SER A 638 2.72 27.32 -9.86
CA SER A 638 3.80 26.46 -10.37
C SER A 638 4.63 27.18 -11.44
N TRP A 639 5.83 26.67 -11.64
CA TRP A 639 6.74 27.07 -12.70
C TRP A 639 7.45 25.83 -13.24
N GLY A 640 8.02 25.93 -14.43
CA GLY A 640 8.78 24.85 -15.04
C GLY A 640 8.90 25.01 -16.54
N ASN A 641 8.93 23.89 -17.25
CA ASN A 641 9.10 23.88 -18.70
C ASN A 641 8.03 23.04 -19.39
N LEU A 642 7.56 23.48 -20.55
CA LEU A 642 6.83 22.65 -21.49
C LEU A 642 7.79 22.08 -22.51
N ILE A 643 7.73 20.77 -22.75
CA ILE A 643 8.50 20.06 -23.77
C ILE A 643 7.50 19.58 -24.82
N ALA A 644 7.49 20.22 -25.98
CA ALA A 644 6.63 19.85 -27.10
C ALA A 644 7.42 19.04 -28.12
N VAL A 645 6.88 17.89 -28.50
CA VAL A 645 7.49 16.94 -29.44
C VAL A 645 6.56 16.74 -30.62
N LYS A 646 7.06 16.97 -31.84
CA LYS A 646 6.28 16.92 -33.07
C LYS A 646 5.87 15.50 -33.47
N THR A 647 6.75 14.53 -33.23
CA THR A 647 6.46 13.10 -33.44
C THR A 647 6.18 12.45 -32.10
N GLU A 648 4.96 11.91 -31.94
CA GLU A 648 4.53 11.25 -30.72
C GLU A 648 5.57 10.23 -30.22
N LEU A 649 5.91 10.34 -28.93
CA LEU A 649 6.73 9.40 -28.19
C LEU A 649 5.84 8.36 -27.55
N SER A 650 6.26 7.10 -27.63
CA SER A 650 5.70 6.05 -26.78
C SER A 650 6.09 6.25 -25.32
N ASP A 651 5.28 5.73 -24.39
CA ASP A 651 5.57 5.78 -22.95
C ASP A 651 6.96 5.22 -22.61
N GLY A 652 7.40 4.17 -23.31
CA GLY A 652 8.73 3.59 -23.14
C GLY A 652 9.86 4.54 -23.54
N GLU A 653 9.77 5.17 -24.71
CA GLU A 653 10.77 6.15 -25.17
C GLU A 653 10.85 7.36 -24.23
N ALA A 654 9.70 7.84 -23.74
CA ALA A 654 9.64 8.94 -22.81
C ALA A 654 10.22 8.57 -21.42
N LEU A 655 9.96 7.36 -20.93
CA LEU A 655 10.52 6.86 -19.67
C LEU A 655 12.03 6.67 -19.72
N ASP A 656 12.56 6.13 -20.81
CA ASP A 656 13.99 5.93 -21.00
C ASP A 656 14.73 7.28 -21.03
N ALA A 657 14.22 8.24 -21.80
CA ALA A 657 14.77 9.59 -21.85
C ALA A 657 14.68 10.30 -20.48
N LEU A 658 13.58 10.12 -19.74
CA LEU A 658 13.42 10.65 -18.39
C LEU A 658 14.44 10.04 -17.42
N GLY A 659 14.72 8.73 -17.53
CA GLY A 659 15.69 8.03 -16.71
C GLY A 659 17.10 8.62 -16.77
N GLU A 660 17.55 8.98 -17.97
CA GLU A 660 18.85 9.60 -18.23
C GLU A 660 18.87 11.10 -17.84
N ALA A 661 17.76 11.80 -18.06
CA ALA A 661 17.63 13.23 -17.76
C ALA A 661 17.49 13.54 -16.26
N LEU A 662 17.09 12.54 -15.45
CA LEU A 662 16.84 12.72 -14.02
C LEU A 662 18.13 12.63 -13.20
N ASN A 663 18.63 13.78 -12.77
CA ASN A 663 19.74 13.90 -11.85
C ASN A 663 19.35 13.51 -10.43
N LYS A 664 19.52 12.23 -10.11
CA LYS A 664 19.45 11.67 -8.77
C LYS A 664 20.69 12.01 -7.95
N ALA A 665 20.85 13.28 -7.60
CA ALA A 665 21.89 13.75 -6.67
C ALA A 665 21.56 13.33 -5.23
N ASP A 666 21.52 12.02 -4.98
CA ASP A 666 21.83 11.30 -3.72
C ASP A 666 21.40 9.82 -3.78
N TYR A 667 20.49 9.46 -4.68
CA TYR A 667 20.01 8.08 -4.82
C TYR A 667 21.05 7.14 -5.49
N VAL A 668 21.81 7.60 -6.50
CA VAL A 668 22.81 6.76 -7.19
C VAL A 668 24.14 6.67 -6.41
N ARG A 669 24.51 7.72 -5.68
CA ARG A 669 25.75 7.73 -4.86
C ARG A 669 25.65 6.80 -3.64
N ARG A 670 24.45 6.61 -3.09
CA ARG A 670 24.16 5.57 -2.09
C ARG A 670 24.13 4.17 -2.71
N LYS A 671 23.64 4.01 -3.94
CA LYS A 671 23.54 2.69 -4.61
C LYS A 671 24.91 2.06 -4.93
N LYS A 672 25.96 2.84 -5.18
CA LYS A 672 27.33 2.28 -5.38
C LYS A 672 28.02 1.79 -4.10
N HIS A 673 27.52 2.16 -2.92
CA HIS A 673 28.00 1.65 -1.62
C HIS A 673 26.98 0.74 -0.91
N GLN A 674 25.93 0.29 -1.63
CA GLN A 674 24.93 -0.66 -1.13
C GLN A 674 24.56 -1.73 -2.16
N ILE A 675 25.52 -2.15 -2.99
CA ILE A 675 25.47 -3.52 -3.53
C ILE A 675 26.21 -4.37 -2.52
N PHE A 676 25.46 -4.82 -1.52
CA PHE A 676 25.95 -5.86 -0.64
C PHE A 676 25.52 -7.18 -1.27
N ASP A 677 26.50 -7.96 -1.72
CA ASP A 677 26.26 -9.32 -2.16
C ASP A 677 25.88 -10.15 -0.91
N ALA A 678 24.57 -10.30 -0.70
CA ALA A 678 24.02 -11.00 0.45
C ALA A 678 24.51 -12.46 0.50
N GLU A 679 24.83 -13.04 -0.66
CA GLU A 679 25.42 -14.37 -0.77
C GLU A 679 26.85 -14.40 -0.26
N GLU A 680 27.68 -13.41 -0.61
CA GLU A 680 29.06 -13.30 -0.11
C GLU A 680 29.11 -13.04 1.40
N PHE A 681 28.17 -12.25 1.93
CA PHE A 681 28.04 -12.01 3.37
C PHE A 681 27.58 -13.25 4.13
N GLU A 682 26.56 -13.97 3.64
CA GLU A 682 26.06 -15.19 4.28
C GLU A 682 27.12 -16.29 4.26
N GLN A 683 27.83 -16.48 3.14
CA GLN A 683 28.93 -17.45 3.04
C GLN A 683 30.09 -17.08 3.97
N THR A 684 30.41 -15.80 4.10
CA THR A 684 31.46 -15.33 5.02
C THR A 684 31.04 -15.46 6.48
N LEU A 685 29.77 -15.16 6.82
CA LEU A 685 29.23 -15.33 8.16
C LEU A 685 29.21 -16.81 8.58
N GLU A 686 28.77 -17.70 7.70
CA GLU A 686 28.78 -19.13 7.94
C GLU A 686 30.21 -19.67 8.13
N SER A 687 31.16 -19.21 7.32
CA SER A 687 32.58 -19.55 7.44
C SER A 687 33.16 -19.11 8.80
N ILE A 688 32.82 -17.91 9.26
CA ILE A 688 33.26 -17.36 10.55
C ILE A 688 32.60 -18.13 11.72
N LEU A 689 31.31 -18.45 11.62
CA LEU A 689 30.55 -19.17 12.66
C LEU A 689 30.93 -20.67 12.74
N LYS A 690 31.30 -21.31 11.61
CA LYS A 690 31.76 -22.71 11.60
C LYS A 690 33.18 -22.88 12.17
N LYS A 691 34.04 -21.85 12.12
CA LYS A 691 35.45 -21.95 12.52
C LYS A 691 35.76 -21.56 13.98
N ASP A 692 34.82 -20.98 14.73
CA ASP A 692 35.11 -20.47 16.09
C ASP A 692 34.22 -21.10 17.17
N ARG A 693 34.79 -22.03 17.94
CA ARG A 693 34.14 -22.66 19.10
C ARG A 693 34.31 -21.88 20.42
N SER A 694 34.98 -20.72 20.40
CA SER A 694 35.42 -20.00 21.61
C SER A 694 34.63 -18.73 21.96
N GLY A 695 33.50 -18.47 21.28
CA GLY A 695 32.60 -17.36 21.61
C GLY A 695 33.05 -15.97 21.13
N GLY A 696 34.18 -15.87 20.41
CA GLY A 696 34.69 -14.63 19.81
C GLY A 696 34.03 -14.24 18.47
N ALA A 697 33.24 -15.14 17.89
CA ALA A 697 32.68 -15.03 16.53
C ALA A 697 31.81 -13.78 16.32
N ILE A 698 30.98 -13.44 17.31
CA ILE A 698 30.07 -12.28 17.26
C ILE A 698 30.86 -10.97 17.20
N ARG A 699 31.95 -10.87 17.97
CA ARG A 699 32.80 -9.66 18.01
C ARG A 699 33.57 -9.47 16.70
N LYS A 700 34.00 -10.57 16.06
CA LYS A 700 34.66 -10.53 14.74
C LYS A 700 33.67 -10.17 13.62
N ALA A 701 32.46 -10.72 13.63
CA ALA A 701 31.40 -10.38 12.67
C ALA A 701 31.00 -8.89 12.76
N VAL A 702 30.85 -8.37 13.98
CA VAL A 702 30.56 -6.94 14.21
C VAL A 702 31.72 -6.04 13.76
N ASN A 703 32.97 -6.44 14.01
CA ASN A 703 34.14 -5.64 13.59
C ASN A 703 34.40 -5.68 12.07
N PHE A 704 34.06 -6.78 11.39
CA PHE A 704 34.11 -6.90 9.93
C PHE A 704 33.09 -5.97 9.27
N TYR A 705 31.85 -5.95 9.79
CA TYR A 705 30.81 -5.02 9.35
C TYR A 705 31.17 -3.54 9.61
N LYS A 706 31.79 -3.22 10.76
CA LYS A 706 32.28 -1.86 11.07
C LYS A 706 33.38 -1.38 10.12
N ARG A 707 34.22 -2.27 9.59
CA ARG A 707 35.24 -1.93 8.58
C ARG A 707 34.65 -1.72 7.19
N LEU A 708 33.56 -2.43 6.85
CA LEU A 708 32.92 -2.37 5.53
C LEU A 708 31.91 -1.22 5.36
N SER A 709 31.25 -0.80 6.45
CA SER A 709 30.16 0.21 6.41
C SER A 709 30.63 1.67 6.49
N GLY A 710 31.92 1.92 6.74
CA GLY A 710 32.50 3.26 6.80
C GLY A 710 31.91 4.20 7.87
N HIS A 711 31.00 3.72 8.73
CA HIS A 711 30.30 4.50 9.74
C HIS A 711 30.65 4.00 11.15
N SER A 712 31.25 4.86 11.96
CA SER A 712 31.27 4.72 13.40
C SER A 712 29.87 5.06 13.95
N ASP A 713 29.30 4.15 14.73
CA ASP A 713 28.08 4.31 15.53
C ASP A 713 26.72 4.22 14.79
N SER A 714 26.27 3.00 14.51
CA SER A 714 24.87 2.62 14.79
C SER A 714 24.75 1.10 14.94
N SER A 715 24.28 0.65 16.10
CA SER A 715 24.11 -0.77 16.48
C SER A 715 22.72 -1.33 16.18
N ASP A 716 21.85 -0.58 15.50
CA ASP A 716 20.41 -0.78 15.58
C ASP A 716 19.80 -1.64 14.46
N SER A 717 20.55 -2.04 13.42
CA SER A 717 19.99 -2.82 12.30
C SER A 717 20.30 -4.33 12.31
N VAL A 718 21.22 -4.82 13.16
CA VAL A 718 21.61 -6.26 13.19
C VAL A 718 21.03 -6.99 14.40
N LEU A 719 20.85 -6.30 15.53
CA LEU A 719 20.26 -6.88 16.74
C LEU A 719 18.83 -7.40 16.54
N PRO A 720 17.92 -6.72 15.80
CA PRO A 720 16.57 -7.22 15.59
C PRO A 720 16.56 -8.57 14.87
N TYR A 721 17.33 -8.75 13.80
CA TYR A 721 17.36 -9.99 13.02
C TYR A 721 17.89 -11.20 13.83
N LEU A 722 18.99 -11.00 14.57
CA LEU A 722 19.57 -12.06 15.41
C LEU A 722 18.66 -12.38 16.61
N TYR A 723 18.02 -11.36 17.18
CA TYR A 723 17.06 -11.49 18.27
C TYR A 723 15.81 -12.25 17.82
N THR A 724 15.25 -11.94 16.65
CA THR A 724 14.04 -12.61 16.13
C THR A 724 14.31 -14.09 15.89
N ARG A 725 15.46 -14.46 15.32
CA ARG A 725 15.78 -15.87 15.07
C ARG A 725 15.96 -16.67 16.37
N ILE A 726 16.58 -16.08 17.40
CA ILE A 726 16.74 -16.70 18.72
C ILE A 726 15.42 -16.74 19.48
N ALA A 727 14.62 -15.67 19.42
CA ALA A 727 13.34 -15.55 20.11
C ALA A 727 12.31 -16.54 19.56
N THR A 728 12.22 -16.72 18.24
CA THR A 728 11.35 -17.72 17.61
C THR A 728 11.80 -19.15 17.89
N ASP A 729 13.11 -19.40 18.03
CA ASP A 729 13.63 -20.72 18.38
C ASP A 729 13.43 -21.05 19.88
N ILE A 730 13.49 -20.05 20.76
CA ILE A 730 13.14 -20.19 22.19
C ILE A 730 11.64 -20.38 22.39
N GLU A 731 10.79 -19.64 21.67
CA GLU A 731 9.33 -19.78 21.71
C GLU A 731 8.88 -21.20 21.32
N ARG A 732 9.49 -21.77 20.28
CA ARG A 732 9.24 -23.15 19.84
C ARG A 732 9.69 -24.21 20.83
N ARG A 733 10.71 -23.94 21.66
CA ARG A 733 11.32 -24.91 22.58
C ARG A 733 10.81 -24.80 24.02
N ASN A 734 10.49 -23.59 24.50
CA ASN A 734 10.00 -23.36 25.85
C ASN A 734 9.31 -21.99 25.98
N THR A 735 7.97 -22.02 26.00
CA THR A 735 7.10 -20.83 26.04
C THR A 735 7.29 -20.00 27.32
N THR A 736 7.59 -20.64 28.45
CA THR A 736 7.81 -19.95 29.73
C THR A 736 9.10 -19.12 29.71
N LEU A 737 10.15 -19.62 29.08
CA LEU A 737 11.42 -18.90 28.90
C LEU A 737 11.27 -17.70 27.95
N PHE A 738 10.44 -17.84 26.91
CA PHE A 738 10.08 -16.75 26.02
C PHE A 738 9.29 -15.65 26.75
N GLN A 739 8.30 -16.02 27.56
CA GLN A 739 7.52 -15.07 28.37
C GLN A 739 8.39 -14.36 29.42
N LEU A 740 9.35 -15.06 30.04
CA LEU A 740 10.31 -14.45 30.97
C LEU A 740 11.21 -13.42 30.25
N GLY A 741 11.66 -13.73 29.02
CA GLY A 741 12.42 -12.81 28.18
C GLY A 741 11.63 -11.57 27.76
N GLN A 742 10.35 -11.73 27.43
CA GLN A 742 9.43 -10.63 27.15
C GLN A 742 9.23 -9.73 28.39
N PHE A 743 9.07 -10.33 29.58
CA PHE A 743 8.93 -9.61 30.84
C PHE A 743 10.19 -8.79 31.19
N VAL A 744 11.39 -9.34 30.98
CA VAL A 744 12.66 -8.64 31.18
C VAL A 744 12.80 -7.45 30.22
N MET A 745 12.46 -7.63 28.94
CA MET A 745 12.52 -6.57 27.93
C MET A 745 11.48 -5.47 28.19
N TRP A 746 10.28 -5.85 28.62
CA TRP A 746 9.26 -4.90 29.07
C TRP A 746 9.73 -4.10 30.29
N SER A 747 10.35 -4.77 31.28
CA SER A 747 10.92 -4.13 32.47
C SER A 747 12.05 -3.15 32.12
N LEU A 748 12.93 -3.51 31.18
CA LEU A 748 13.99 -2.62 30.66
C LEU A 748 13.45 -1.40 29.92
N ARG A 749 12.36 -1.56 29.16
CA ARG A 749 11.67 -0.44 28.48
C ARG A 749 10.95 0.47 29.48
N LEU A 750 10.39 -0.09 30.55
CA LEU A 750 9.77 0.67 31.64
C LEU A 750 10.83 1.48 32.42
N MET A 751 11.99 0.88 32.71
CA MET A 751 13.15 1.53 33.33
C MET A 751 13.68 2.71 32.48
N ARG A 752 13.57 2.63 31.15
CA ARG A 752 13.93 3.73 30.23
C ARG A 752 13.07 4.98 30.37
N ARG A 753 11.85 4.87 30.91
CA ARG A 753 10.87 5.98 30.98
C ARG A 753 10.79 6.71 32.32
N ASN A 754 11.23 6.12 33.43
CA ASN A 754 11.09 6.74 34.75
C ASN A 754 12.27 6.44 35.68
N MET A 755 13.12 7.44 35.90
CA MET A 755 14.36 7.32 36.69
C MET A 755 14.09 7.13 38.21
N ALA A 756 12.95 7.60 38.72
CA ALA A 756 12.57 7.50 40.13
C ALA A 756 12.26 6.06 40.58
N TRP A 757 11.88 5.18 39.66
CA TRP A 757 11.54 3.78 39.96
C TRP A 757 12.74 2.85 39.97
N VAL A 758 13.91 3.31 39.54
CA VAL A 758 15.13 2.48 39.47
C VAL A 758 15.56 2.03 40.86
N ALA A 759 15.52 2.92 41.86
CA ALA A 759 15.85 2.57 43.24
C ALA A 759 14.85 1.56 43.85
N THR A 760 13.55 1.75 43.59
CA THR A 760 12.47 0.87 44.08
C THR A 760 12.51 -0.50 43.41
N PHE A 761 12.84 -0.58 42.12
CA PHE A 761 12.98 -1.85 41.40
C PHE A 761 14.25 -2.59 41.76
N VAL A 762 15.37 -1.89 42.03
CA VAL A 762 16.57 -2.53 42.60
C VAL A 762 16.26 -3.05 44.00
N LEU A 763 15.49 -2.31 44.81
CA LEU A 763 15.04 -2.78 46.11
C LEU A 763 14.15 -4.03 45.99
N LEU A 764 13.18 -4.04 45.08
CA LEU A 764 12.27 -5.17 44.86
C LEU A 764 12.96 -6.38 44.22
N ALA A 765 13.89 -6.18 43.29
CA ALA A 765 14.65 -7.25 42.64
C ALA A 765 15.72 -7.86 43.56
N VAL A 766 16.13 -7.16 44.63
CA VAL A 766 17.06 -7.68 45.66
C VAL A 766 16.29 -8.31 46.83
N ILE A 767 15.18 -7.70 47.27
CA ILE A 767 14.42 -8.16 48.44
C ILE A 767 13.49 -9.33 48.10
N ALA A 768 12.84 -9.34 46.92
CA ALA A 768 11.91 -10.43 46.58
C ALA A 768 12.60 -11.81 46.45
N PRO A 769 13.80 -11.94 45.83
CA PRO A 769 14.52 -13.21 45.84
C PRO A 769 15.08 -13.56 47.22
N ALA A 770 15.45 -12.58 48.06
CA ALA A 770 15.94 -12.83 49.41
C ALA A 770 14.82 -13.33 50.35
N ILE A 771 13.60 -12.78 50.24
CA ILE A 771 12.43 -13.25 50.99
C ILE A 771 12.00 -14.64 50.53
N VAL A 772 12.03 -14.92 49.22
CA VAL A 772 11.73 -16.26 48.68
C VAL A 772 12.81 -17.26 49.08
N ALA A 773 14.09 -16.88 49.07
CA ALA A 773 15.21 -17.75 49.47
C ALA A 773 15.24 -18.06 50.98
N VAL A 774 14.76 -17.15 51.83
CA VAL A 774 14.68 -17.38 53.29
C VAL A 774 13.41 -18.16 53.67
N SER A 775 12.33 -18.05 52.90
CA SER A 775 11.08 -18.81 53.13
C SER A 775 11.06 -20.20 52.49
N SER A 776 11.96 -20.49 51.55
CA SER A 776 12.05 -21.80 50.88
C SER A 776 13.10 -22.77 51.45
N LEU A 777 13.73 -22.44 52.59
CA LEU A 777 14.69 -23.33 53.25
C LEU A 777 13.96 -24.34 54.16
N GLY A 778 13.38 -25.36 53.52
CA GLY A 778 13.24 -26.69 54.11
C GLY A 778 14.49 -27.51 53.78
N ASP A 779 14.95 -28.29 54.76
CA ASP A 779 16.28 -28.91 54.80
C ASP A 779 16.72 -29.66 53.53
N ALA A 780 18.04 -29.57 53.32
CA ALA A 780 18.86 -30.23 52.30
C ALA A 780 18.77 -29.67 50.88
N TYR A 781 19.66 -28.72 50.54
CA TYR A 781 20.59 -28.78 49.40
C TYR A 781 21.49 -27.53 49.35
N ARG A 782 22.78 -27.69 49.01
CA ARG A 782 23.84 -26.66 49.09
C ARG A 782 23.62 -25.51 48.06
N PRO A 783 23.73 -24.20 48.45
CA PRO A 783 23.24 -23.08 47.63
C PRO A 783 24.31 -22.38 46.75
N TRP A 784 25.47 -22.97 46.51
CA TRP A 784 26.57 -22.25 45.86
C TRP A 784 26.34 -21.87 44.37
N PRO A 785 25.69 -22.70 43.53
CA PRO A 785 25.49 -22.34 42.11
C PRO A 785 24.47 -21.21 41.91
N THR A 786 23.42 -21.13 42.73
CA THR A 786 22.36 -20.10 42.65
C THR A 786 22.84 -18.75 43.18
N LEU A 787 23.67 -18.73 44.23
CA LEU A 787 24.30 -17.50 44.74
C LEU A 787 25.33 -16.91 43.77
N VAL A 788 26.12 -17.76 43.10
CA VAL A 788 27.12 -17.32 42.11
C VAL A 788 26.44 -16.80 40.83
N SER A 789 25.33 -17.42 40.41
CA SER A 789 24.54 -16.95 39.27
C SER A 789 23.84 -15.63 39.55
N GLY A 790 23.32 -15.44 40.77
CA GLY A 790 22.71 -14.18 41.22
C GLY A 790 23.73 -13.05 41.36
N GLY A 791 24.93 -13.34 41.89
CA GLY A 791 26.03 -12.37 42.00
C GLY A 791 26.58 -11.92 40.65
N ALA A 792 26.66 -12.82 39.66
CA ALA A 792 27.08 -12.48 38.30
C ALA A 792 26.06 -11.58 37.58
N LEU A 793 24.76 -11.83 37.77
CA LEU A 793 23.70 -11.00 37.20
C LEU A 793 23.67 -9.60 37.85
N LEU A 794 23.87 -9.54 39.17
CA LEU A 794 23.97 -8.29 39.92
C LEU A 794 25.19 -7.47 39.50
N GLY A 795 26.34 -8.12 39.28
CA GLY A 795 27.55 -7.49 38.75
C GLY A 795 27.36 -6.92 37.35
N LEU A 796 26.63 -7.63 36.47
CA LEU A 796 26.32 -7.15 35.11
C LEU A 796 25.41 -5.93 35.13
N VAL A 797 24.40 -5.92 36.00
CA VAL A 797 23.46 -4.80 36.17
C VAL A 797 24.17 -3.57 36.77
N ILE A 798 25.02 -3.76 37.79
CA ILE A 798 25.83 -2.67 38.37
C ILE A 798 26.81 -2.10 37.35
N ALA A 799 27.47 -2.94 36.56
CA ALA A 799 28.38 -2.50 35.50
C ALA A 799 27.67 -1.71 34.39
N LEU A 800 26.46 -2.13 33.99
CA LEU A 800 25.65 -1.42 33.01
C LEU A 800 25.13 -0.08 33.55
N VAL A 801 24.78 0.01 34.84
CA VAL A 801 24.34 1.26 35.48
C VAL A 801 25.50 2.24 35.67
N LEU A 802 26.68 1.77 36.11
CA LEU A 802 27.89 2.60 36.27
C LEU A 802 28.51 3.03 34.93
N GLY A 803 28.42 2.20 33.88
CA GLY A 803 28.82 2.57 32.53
C GLY A 803 27.92 3.65 31.90
N PHE A 804 26.66 3.74 32.34
CA PHE A 804 25.69 4.74 31.87
C PHE A 804 25.82 6.10 32.59
N THR A 805 26.28 6.13 33.84
CA THR A 805 26.50 7.37 34.58
C THR A 805 27.80 8.07 34.17
N THR A 806 28.86 7.31 33.89
CA THR A 806 30.16 7.84 33.45
C THR A 806 30.10 8.46 32.04
N THR A 807 29.38 7.86 31.11
CA THR A 807 29.19 8.39 29.73
C THR A 807 28.36 9.68 29.64
N ARG A 808 27.57 10.01 30.68
CA ARG A 808 26.83 11.29 30.77
C ARG A 808 27.59 12.40 31.50
N LEU A 809 28.56 12.08 32.34
CA LEU A 809 29.42 13.07 33.02
C LEU A 809 30.44 13.69 32.05
N ASP A 810 31.00 12.90 31.12
CA ASP A 810 31.97 13.40 30.12
C ASP A 810 31.34 14.31 29.05
N ARG A 811 30.02 14.24 28.83
CA ARG A 811 29.31 15.08 27.85
C ARG A 811 28.92 16.46 28.37
N LYS A 812 29.09 16.76 29.67
CA LYS A 812 28.83 18.09 30.24
C LYS A 812 30.07 18.98 30.40
N VAL A 813 31.28 18.50 30.07
CA VAL A 813 32.54 19.24 30.31
C VAL A 813 33.19 19.82 29.04
N LYS A 814 32.62 19.62 27.84
CA LYS A 814 33.18 20.19 26.60
C LYS A 814 32.20 21.08 25.85
N GLN A 815 32.03 22.31 26.34
CA GLN A 815 31.68 23.48 25.51
C GLN A 815 32.94 24.36 25.37
N PRO A 816 33.41 24.69 24.15
CA PRO A 816 34.46 25.66 23.96
C PRO A 816 33.88 27.08 24.00
N ILE A 817 34.31 27.85 25.00
CA ILE A 817 34.09 29.30 25.13
C ILE A 817 34.88 29.99 24.01
N LYS A 818 34.19 30.71 23.10
CA LYS A 818 34.81 31.79 22.32
C LYS A 818 34.70 33.09 23.12
N ARG A 819 35.84 33.70 23.45
CA ARG A 819 35.98 35.15 23.74
C ARG A 819 36.99 35.71 22.74
N GLY A 820 36.68 36.89 22.21
CA GLY A 820 37.47 37.54 21.17
C GLY A 820 38.76 38.19 21.66
N ALA A 821 39.66 38.36 20.70
CA ALA A 821 40.41 39.56 20.36
C ALA A 821 40.66 39.52 18.85
#